data_AF-A0A1H1IKB6-F1
#
_entry.id   AF-A0A1H1IKB6-F1
#
_cell.length_a   1.000
_cell.length_b   1.000
_cell.length_c   1.000
_cell.angle_alpha   90.00
_cell.angle_beta   90.00
_cell.angle_gamma   90.00
#
_symmetry.space_group_name_H-M   'P 1'
#
loop_
_entity.id
_entity.type
_entity.pdbx_description
1 polymer ?
#
loop_
_entity_poly.entity_id
_entity_poly.type
_entity_poly.pdbx_seq_one_letter_code
_entity_poly.pdbx_strand_id
1 'polypeptide(L)'
;MTTLALPAIHPRSIPLSNIPMASANPPPETVADAADTPVLAQSSALKIALGDRCNQRMLADKLQYITRQILDQPLPGESLSMARARTLMQTALAAQLKSTLMYVCEDSSYSPLQPLPVNRLISLEAFILGSGLQVPTTLEALLDLTETVSRQAQVHPLGNLSGGLSWPLPMPAQDQKALVDLLHSNTSAVPGLPLIEGGTGALGYLISGSSVSQADLENPVAAMEKLLGSAKAAALEQAIQTRLNGIVTDGGGNDYVMTAIQLGLDPESQAAPAHHSVAGFDLAHNRHWGQPASVVVEGLGKHLIEKGRANAQTANLAAYLLLARTAPEYLVKDIPASVTYGSVLWAQLVMSVARIEAQTPGRTLAMGYGEILLAAEKLNTDEAVSQPSSYQALRDWGVVNGLLATAEEAPSARDMERVRTAYNSQLSSLKSTSTLLQTAIPSRKAMALARLEEAFPDLDPRLFEVRSIQKARLRKGRPGLHPGARSMLDIVMEGGSLGAEDHWVSNDKRIPVNTFCNLFRMGKLEVATAFRAAYDTAINAHEQGQQGRVKQLIATLPLEDRKNLEFGKLEFFHTNQYKIAVDLLTPPALHVRGHTLEVKATRDGQVNLYTIDTRRGVIEKENFLIRRRTEPYTANKLETRDANILSRTVLFEPDKDEHAQRFKERSTETGQPDSFNSGRSQAIADVFVKSLDLKNDDLLNEARGVTSFDQEHARNEAIYTFFLNLIPLRSAIVNFQQGNVGQGIFDLALDVVGLVTLGAGKAAQAGKVLGKALSSAGHVAKAARFVGATVVEAFNPLSGMGDLLAGGGRLAASGARYSAAKVAQQFNQLRGSAGSYDLLKAASKQYEDAATGVFKVAGEPIEGGAVLHHGKWYAFDTHTMRPYGRPLEDFVPGARAVDGELSNRLFDQFKVPESRIAGLSRNSQGVYVAADGHLSHIRNIDSAGNASIYEVRQVTRIADGKVQARVYHNNRQTSLLLEHIQGDQWRRLGVRGGHPVSVKADLGPQIGQGSEGVVYASLDGKSAYKDLGPTRLTTAEGHIDMAVVNMNKYYGDGFAVVMVEDGRKYIKMGRIDGVDLSTLEKKSLPPSAQLLIDEAVARMEAKDIFHNDPQLKNFMYSKKDNKVYPVDMDGLPGEFMVPVVKRVYDRQIGELRAAFSELIAREA
;
A
#
# COMPACT_ATOMS: atom_id res chain seq x y z
N MET A 1 22.06 -42.89 11.95
CA MET A 1 22.27 -44.14 11.19
C MET A 1 21.04 -44.32 10.31
N THR A 2 21.11 -44.64 9.02
CA THR A 2 22.26 -45.13 8.21
C THR A 2 22.54 -44.21 7.00
N THR A 3 23.67 -44.43 6.32
CA THR A 3 24.14 -43.67 5.14
C THR A 3 24.04 -44.47 3.85
N LEU A 4 23.92 -43.80 2.69
CA LEU A 4 24.36 -44.14 1.32
C LEU A 4 23.67 -43.17 0.33
N ALA A 5 24.10 -42.95 -0.92
CA ALA A 5 25.40 -42.50 -1.46
C ALA A 5 25.18 -42.11 -2.94
N LEU A 6 25.93 -41.13 -3.47
CA LEU A 6 25.89 -40.73 -4.89
C LEU A 6 27.04 -41.37 -5.68
N PRO A 7 26.80 -41.88 -6.90
CA PRO A 7 27.85 -42.21 -7.87
C PRO A 7 28.12 -41.05 -8.84
N ALA A 8 29.35 -40.93 -9.31
CA ALA A 8 29.77 -40.03 -10.39
C ALA A 8 30.63 -40.80 -11.41
N ILE A 9 30.60 -40.40 -12.69
CA ILE A 9 31.40 -41.03 -13.77
C ILE A 9 32.03 -39.93 -14.65
N HIS A 10 33.23 -40.21 -15.16
CA HIS A 10 34.15 -39.27 -15.82
C HIS A 10 33.96 -39.13 -17.36
N PRO A 11 34.45 -38.04 -17.98
CA PRO A 11 34.44 -37.84 -19.43
C PRO A 11 35.60 -38.54 -20.17
N ARG A 12 35.40 -38.85 -21.47
CA ARG A 12 36.44 -39.20 -22.46
C ARG A 12 35.98 -38.85 -23.89
N SER A 13 36.87 -38.93 -24.89
CA SER A 13 36.89 -37.94 -26.00
C SER A 13 37.37 -38.45 -27.37
N ILE A 14 36.74 -37.95 -28.46
CA ILE A 14 37.27 -37.79 -29.85
C ILE A 14 37.47 -39.10 -30.66
N PRO A 15 36.95 -39.22 -31.92
CA PRO A 15 37.72 -38.87 -33.14
C PRO A 15 37.11 -37.77 -34.03
N LEU A 16 37.87 -37.36 -35.06
CA LEU A 16 37.55 -36.38 -36.11
C LEU A 16 37.98 -36.90 -37.50
N SER A 17 37.72 -36.13 -38.58
CA SER A 17 38.04 -36.41 -40.00
C SER A 17 37.18 -37.50 -40.69
N ASN A 18 36.94 -37.54 -42.02
CA ASN A 18 37.54 -36.88 -43.21
C ASN A 18 36.49 -36.86 -44.40
N ILE A 19 36.65 -36.46 -45.68
CA ILE A 19 37.82 -36.14 -46.54
C ILE A 19 37.72 -34.78 -47.35
N PRO A 20 37.02 -34.59 -48.51
CA PRO A 20 37.52 -33.70 -49.58
C PRO A 20 36.54 -32.64 -50.21
N MET A 21 37.03 -31.91 -51.24
CA MET A 21 36.35 -30.95 -52.14
C MET A 21 36.25 -31.48 -53.60
N ALA A 22 35.40 -30.90 -54.48
CA ALA A 22 35.78 -30.40 -55.84
C ALA A 22 34.63 -29.80 -56.71
N SER A 23 34.85 -28.56 -57.19
CA SER A 23 34.44 -27.88 -58.46
C SER A 23 33.19 -28.27 -59.32
N ALA A 24 32.23 -27.34 -59.38
CA ALA A 24 31.75 -26.54 -60.54
C ALA A 24 31.22 -27.16 -61.88
N ASN A 25 30.03 -26.69 -62.30
CA ASN A 25 29.68 -26.20 -63.66
C ASN A 25 28.37 -25.35 -63.63
N PRO A 26 28.03 -24.55 -64.67
CA PRO A 26 27.07 -23.43 -64.54
C PRO A 26 25.72 -23.67 -65.30
N PRO A 27 24.87 -22.68 -65.68
CA PRO A 27 23.47 -22.61 -65.26
C PRO A 27 22.43 -22.80 -66.39
N PRO A 28 21.12 -22.68 -66.06
CA PRO A 28 20.28 -21.84 -66.92
C PRO A 28 19.35 -20.86 -66.19
N GLU A 29 19.26 -19.67 -66.77
CA GLU A 29 18.14 -18.72 -66.86
C GLU A 29 17.32 -18.29 -65.62
N THR A 30 17.36 -16.97 -65.41
CA THR A 30 16.54 -16.20 -64.46
C THR A 30 15.08 -16.06 -64.91
N VAL A 31 14.15 -16.23 -63.96
CA VAL A 31 12.84 -15.57 -63.99
C VAL A 31 12.85 -14.52 -62.87
N ALA A 32 12.32 -13.32 -63.12
CA ALA A 32 12.58 -12.15 -62.28
C ALA A 32 11.88 -12.22 -60.91
N ASP A 33 12.62 -11.82 -59.86
CA ASP A 33 12.06 -11.61 -58.52
C ASP A 33 10.98 -10.52 -58.51
N ALA A 34 9.82 -10.85 -57.97
CA ALA A 34 8.84 -9.84 -57.55
C ALA A 34 9.30 -9.25 -56.21
N ALA A 35 9.31 -7.91 -56.12
CA ALA A 35 10.00 -7.14 -55.08
C ALA A 35 9.86 -7.71 -53.65
N ASP A 36 11.00 -8.17 -53.11
CA ASP A 36 11.13 -8.72 -51.77
C ASP A 36 10.76 -7.65 -50.73
N THR A 37 9.56 -7.77 -50.15
CA THR A 37 9.04 -6.82 -49.16
C THR A 37 9.35 -7.38 -47.77
N PRO A 38 10.29 -6.78 -47.01
CA PRO A 38 10.89 -7.47 -45.88
C PRO A 38 9.91 -7.67 -44.72
N VAL A 39 9.69 -8.92 -44.35
CA VAL A 39 8.86 -9.32 -43.19
C VAL A 39 9.64 -9.04 -41.89
N LEU A 40 9.56 -7.80 -41.42
CA LEU A 40 10.45 -7.24 -40.39
C LEU A 40 9.84 -7.06 -38.99
N ALA A 41 10.76 -7.08 -38.01
CA ALA A 41 10.72 -6.43 -36.70
C ALA A 41 9.74 -6.88 -35.59
N GLN A 42 8.53 -7.39 -35.86
CA GLN A 42 7.54 -7.58 -34.78
C GLN A 42 7.96 -8.56 -33.65
N SER A 43 8.73 -9.61 -33.95
CA SER A 43 9.19 -10.59 -32.94
C SER A 43 10.38 -10.13 -32.09
N SER A 44 10.97 -8.96 -32.38
CA SER A 44 12.01 -8.34 -31.56
C SER A 44 11.44 -7.39 -30.50
N ALA A 45 10.34 -6.71 -30.82
CA ALA A 45 9.86 -5.57 -30.05
C ALA A 45 9.29 -5.93 -28.66
N LEU A 46 8.56 -7.04 -28.55
CA LEU A 46 8.13 -7.58 -27.26
C LEU A 46 9.32 -8.03 -26.41
N LYS A 47 10.38 -8.58 -27.04
CA LYS A 47 11.61 -8.98 -26.33
C LYS A 47 12.36 -7.78 -25.77
N ILE A 48 12.49 -6.70 -26.55
CA ILE A 48 13.09 -5.43 -26.10
C ILE A 48 12.38 -4.93 -24.85
N ALA A 49 11.04 -4.88 -24.86
CA ALA A 49 10.26 -4.41 -23.72
C ALA A 49 10.32 -5.34 -22.50
N LEU A 50 10.49 -6.66 -22.70
CA LEU A 50 10.77 -7.62 -21.62
C LEU A 50 12.19 -7.46 -21.06
N GLY A 51 13.20 -7.18 -21.91
CA GLY A 51 14.56 -6.85 -21.52
C GLY A 51 14.65 -5.56 -20.72
N ASP A 52 13.89 -4.54 -21.10
CA ASP A 52 13.80 -3.26 -20.37
C ASP A 52 13.14 -3.42 -18.99
N ARG A 53 12.06 -4.21 -18.91
CA ARG A 53 11.46 -4.57 -17.62
C ARG A 53 12.39 -5.43 -16.76
N CYS A 54 13.19 -6.30 -17.37
CA CYS A 54 14.24 -7.05 -16.69
C CYS A 54 15.29 -6.10 -16.09
N ASN A 55 15.75 -5.09 -16.84
CA ASN A 55 16.61 -4.03 -16.33
C ASN A 55 15.96 -3.24 -15.18
N GLN A 56 14.69 -2.84 -15.31
CA GLN A 56 13.96 -2.12 -14.25
C GLN A 56 13.87 -2.95 -12.96
N ARG A 57 13.57 -4.25 -13.05
CA ARG A 57 13.55 -5.17 -11.90
C ARG A 57 14.93 -5.27 -11.25
N MET A 58 15.96 -5.50 -12.05
CA MET A 58 17.36 -5.57 -11.59
C MET A 58 17.80 -4.26 -10.92
N LEU A 59 17.39 -3.10 -11.43
CA LEU A 59 17.67 -1.80 -10.82
C LEU A 59 16.89 -1.63 -9.50
N ALA A 60 15.60 -1.92 -9.47
CA ALA A 60 14.76 -1.83 -8.26
C ALA A 60 15.32 -2.67 -7.10
N ASP A 61 15.64 -3.94 -7.34
CA ASP A 61 16.21 -4.86 -6.34
C ASP A 61 17.54 -4.32 -5.78
N LYS A 62 18.38 -3.74 -6.64
CA LYS A 62 19.70 -3.22 -6.28
C LYS A 62 19.63 -1.89 -5.55
N LEU A 63 18.70 -1.01 -5.92
CA LEU A 63 18.43 0.21 -5.16
C LEU A 63 17.86 -0.12 -3.77
N GLN A 64 16.89 -1.02 -3.67
CA GLN A 64 16.38 -1.51 -2.37
C GLN A 64 17.48 -2.12 -1.50
N TYR A 65 18.43 -2.85 -2.09
CA TYR A 65 19.60 -3.38 -1.38
C TYR A 65 20.48 -2.25 -0.82
N ILE A 66 20.82 -1.24 -1.63
CA ILE A 66 21.61 -0.07 -1.17
C ILE A 66 20.88 0.69 -0.07
N THR A 67 19.58 0.93 -0.21
CA THR A 67 18.75 1.59 0.81
C THR A 67 18.88 0.91 2.18
N ARG A 68 18.78 -0.42 2.22
CA ARG A 68 19.00 -1.18 3.47
C ARG A 68 20.44 -1.02 3.98
N GLN A 69 21.45 -1.19 3.12
CA GLN A 69 22.86 -1.05 3.50
C GLN A 69 23.23 0.35 4.04
N ILE A 70 22.51 1.41 3.66
CA ILE A 70 22.71 2.77 4.21
C ILE A 70 21.99 2.95 5.54
N LEU A 71 20.75 2.44 5.66
CA LEU A 71 19.98 2.51 6.91
C LEU A 71 20.57 1.65 8.02
N ASP A 72 21.21 0.53 7.68
CA ASP A 72 21.86 -0.40 8.61
C ASP A 72 23.28 0.06 9.05
N GLN A 73 23.81 1.18 8.53
CA GLN A 73 25.17 1.63 8.87
C GLN A 73 25.29 2.22 10.29
N PRO A 74 26.22 1.72 11.13
CA PRO A 74 26.45 2.27 12.46
C PRO A 74 27.13 3.64 12.40
N LEU A 75 26.40 4.70 12.74
CA LEU A 75 26.99 6.03 12.95
C LEU A 75 27.79 6.07 14.28
N PRO A 76 28.89 6.86 14.34
CA PRO A 76 29.63 7.06 15.59
C PRO A 76 28.81 7.71 16.73
N GLY A 77 29.37 7.67 17.94
CA GLY A 77 28.67 7.98 19.20
C GLY A 77 28.25 9.44 19.45
N GLU A 78 27.79 9.68 20.69
CA GLU A 78 26.82 10.70 21.15
C GLU A 78 27.14 12.20 20.95
N SER A 79 28.15 12.57 20.16
CA SER A 79 28.53 13.96 19.83
C SER A 79 28.28 14.34 18.36
N LEU A 80 27.50 13.53 17.64
CA LEU A 80 27.26 13.67 16.20
C LEU A 80 26.08 14.60 15.89
N SER A 81 26.39 15.81 15.41
CA SER A 81 25.40 16.76 14.88
C SER A 81 24.74 16.25 13.60
N MET A 82 23.45 16.57 13.40
CA MET A 82 22.66 16.12 12.23
C MET A 82 23.30 16.41 10.86
N ALA A 83 23.95 17.58 10.71
CA ALA A 83 24.68 17.93 9.48
C ALA A 83 25.82 16.95 9.14
N ARG A 84 26.53 16.43 10.17
CA ARG A 84 27.59 15.42 10.00
C ARG A 84 27.01 14.05 9.66
N ALA A 85 25.90 13.66 10.29
CA ALA A 85 25.20 12.41 9.96
C ALA A 85 24.75 12.40 8.49
N ARG A 86 24.15 13.50 8.01
CA ARG A 86 23.76 13.70 6.60
C ARG A 86 24.95 13.54 5.65
N THR A 87 26.08 14.20 5.95
CA THR A 87 27.29 14.12 5.10
C THR A 87 27.85 12.70 5.01
N LEU A 88 27.84 11.94 6.11
CA LEU A 88 28.25 10.53 6.13
C LEU A 88 27.33 9.65 5.27
N MET A 89 26.00 9.80 5.42
CA MET A 89 25.02 9.06 4.61
C MET A 89 25.14 9.36 3.11
N GLN A 90 25.34 10.63 2.72
CA GLN A 90 25.55 11.00 1.31
C GLN A 90 26.87 10.43 0.75
N THR A 91 27.92 10.36 1.56
CA THR A 91 29.20 9.75 1.16
C THR A 91 29.06 8.23 0.99
N ALA A 92 28.33 7.56 1.90
CA ALA A 92 28.02 6.14 1.80
C ALA A 92 27.17 5.82 0.55
N LEU A 93 26.17 6.65 0.24
CA LEU A 93 25.35 6.55 -0.96
C LEU A 93 26.18 6.59 -2.25
N ALA A 94 27.02 7.60 -2.40
CA ALA A 94 27.89 7.77 -3.56
C ALA A 94 28.89 6.60 -3.73
N ALA A 95 29.36 6.02 -2.63
CA ALA A 95 30.20 4.82 -2.67
C ALA A 95 29.41 3.58 -3.12
N GLN A 96 28.22 3.34 -2.52
CA GLN A 96 27.39 2.16 -2.80
C GLN A 96 26.89 2.12 -4.25
N LEU A 97 26.52 3.26 -4.84
CA LEU A 97 26.08 3.36 -6.25
C LEU A 97 27.20 3.02 -7.25
N LYS A 98 28.46 3.22 -6.85
CA LYS A 98 29.66 2.87 -7.64
C LYS A 98 30.09 1.42 -7.46
N SER A 99 30.03 0.88 -6.25
CA SER A 99 30.44 -0.50 -5.95
C SER A 99 29.38 -1.55 -6.31
N THR A 100 28.10 -1.18 -6.29
CA THR A 100 27.01 -2.12 -6.55
C THR A 100 26.82 -2.35 -8.05
N LEU A 101 27.04 -3.59 -8.49
CA LEU A 101 26.87 -3.99 -9.89
C LEU A 101 25.46 -4.57 -10.16
N MET A 102 24.92 -4.28 -11.34
CA MET A 102 23.76 -4.95 -11.94
C MET A 102 24.12 -5.52 -13.32
N TYR A 103 23.35 -6.52 -13.76
CA TYR A 103 23.46 -7.11 -15.10
C TYR A 103 22.50 -6.38 -16.03
N VAL A 104 22.98 -5.96 -17.20
CA VAL A 104 22.14 -5.42 -18.27
C VAL A 104 21.57 -6.58 -19.07
N CYS A 105 20.26 -6.75 -18.98
CA CYS A 105 19.50 -7.84 -19.58
C CYS A 105 19.64 -7.90 -21.11
N GLU A 106 19.31 -9.06 -21.68
CA GLU A 106 19.35 -9.27 -23.13
C GLU A 106 18.18 -8.57 -23.82
N ASP A 107 18.34 -8.29 -25.12
CA ASP A 107 17.42 -7.54 -25.99
C ASP A 107 17.00 -6.12 -25.55
N SER A 108 17.32 -5.65 -24.34
CA SER A 108 16.91 -4.35 -23.80
C SER A 108 17.36 -3.13 -24.64
N SER A 109 16.55 -2.07 -24.69
CA SER A 109 16.82 -0.81 -25.40
C SER A 109 17.88 0.10 -24.76
N TYR A 110 18.49 -0.32 -23.63
CA TYR A 110 19.54 0.42 -22.93
C TYR A 110 20.75 0.71 -23.85
N SER A 111 20.83 1.95 -24.34
CA SER A 111 21.94 2.48 -25.12
C SER A 111 23.06 2.94 -24.19
N PRO A 112 24.21 2.26 -24.13
CA PRO A 112 25.19 2.47 -23.07
C PRO A 112 26.17 3.59 -23.42
N LEU A 113 26.51 4.45 -22.44
CA LEU A 113 27.49 5.53 -22.60
C LEU A 113 28.92 5.05 -22.92
N GLN A 114 29.19 3.76 -22.70
CA GLN A 114 30.44 3.06 -23.04
C GLN A 114 30.10 1.63 -23.48
N PRO A 115 30.91 0.96 -24.33
CA PRO A 115 30.65 -0.43 -24.73
C PRO A 115 30.47 -1.36 -23.51
N LEU A 116 29.42 -2.18 -23.52
CA LEU A 116 29.15 -3.11 -22.43
C LEU A 116 30.29 -4.14 -22.29
N PRO A 117 30.72 -4.48 -21.06
CA PRO A 117 31.68 -5.55 -20.84
C PRO A 117 31.06 -6.91 -21.21
N VAL A 118 31.90 -7.91 -21.49
CA VAL A 118 31.48 -9.26 -21.95
C VAL A 118 30.52 -9.97 -20.97
N ASN A 119 30.60 -9.65 -19.68
CA ASN A 119 29.72 -10.18 -18.64
C ASN A 119 28.43 -9.33 -18.41
N ARG A 120 28.25 -8.24 -19.17
CA ARG A 120 27.15 -7.25 -19.09
C ARG A 120 26.93 -6.66 -17.68
N LEU A 121 27.93 -6.72 -16.80
CA LEU A 121 27.86 -6.16 -15.44
C LEU A 121 28.39 -4.72 -15.40
N ILE A 122 27.56 -3.77 -14.97
CA ILE A 122 27.95 -2.36 -14.77
C ILE A 122 27.47 -1.85 -13.39
N SER A 123 28.08 -0.77 -12.89
CA SER A 123 27.65 -0.11 -11.64
C SER A 123 26.28 0.55 -11.78
N LEU A 124 25.53 0.70 -10.68
CA LEU A 124 24.23 1.40 -10.72
C LEU A 124 24.38 2.84 -11.19
N GLU A 125 25.44 3.56 -10.78
CA GLU A 125 25.71 4.92 -11.25
C GLU A 125 25.77 4.98 -12.79
N ALA A 126 26.55 4.09 -13.42
CA ALA A 126 26.65 3.99 -14.87
C ALA A 126 25.34 3.58 -15.56
N PHE A 127 24.55 2.68 -14.96
CA PHE A 127 23.22 2.32 -15.50
C PHE A 127 22.27 3.52 -15.45
N ILE A 128 22.12 4.17 -14.30
CA ILE A 128 21.23 5.32 -14.08
C ILE A 128 21.59 6.46 -15.04
N LEU A 129 22.87 6.80 -15.18
CA LEU A 129 23.36 7.81 -16.15
C LEU A 129 23.08 7.41 -17.60
N GLY A 130 23.30 6.15 -17.98
CA GLY A 130 23.00 5.65 -19.33
C GLY A 130 21.51 5.64 -19.67
N SER A 131 20.64 5.45 -18.67
CA SER A 131 19.19 5.61 -18.81
C SER A 131 18.73 7.08 -18.85
N GLY A 132 19.64 8.05 -18.82
CA GLY A 132 19.29 9.48 -18.79
C GLY A 132 18.66 9.96 -17.48
N LEU A 133 18.73 9.15 -16.41
CA LEU A 133 18.17 9.45 -15.10
C LEU A 133 19.18 10.20 -14.24
N GLN A 134 18.70 10.98 -13.26
CA GLN A 134 19.57 11.63 -12.30
C GLN A 134 20.05 10.64 -11.23
N VAL A 135 21.35 10.63 -10.95
CA VAL A 135 21.95 9.82 -9.88
C VAL A 135 21.52 10.39 -8.52
N PRO A 136 20.93 9.58 -7.61
CA PRO A 136 20.44 10.09 -6.34
C PRO A 136 21.60 10.49 -5.43
N THR A 137 21.54 11.72 -4.90
CA THR A 137 22.55 12.30 -4.00
C THR A 137 22.07 12.51 -2.56
N THR A 138 20.81 12.11 -2.27
CA THR A 138 20.17 12.10 -0.95
C THR A 138 19.46 10.77 -0.72
N LEU A 139 19.12 10.45 0.53
CA LEU A 139 18.37 9.25 0.89
C LEU A 139 16.94 9.32 0.34
N GLU A 140 16.23 10.41 0.60
CA GLU A 140 15.02 10.87 -0.10
C GLU A 140 15.03 10.58 -1.62
N ALA A 141 16.01 11.09 -2.38
CA ALA A 141 16.09 10.85 -3.82
C ALA A 141 16.37 9.39 -4.20
N LEU A 142 17.09 8.64 -3.36
CA LEU A 142 17.25 7.19 -3.53
C LEU A 142 15.90 6.47 -3.31
N LEU A 143 15.12 6.86 -2.30
CA LEU A 143 13.83 6.27 -1.99
C LEU A 143 12.80 6.56 -3.09
N ASP A 144 12.72 7.80 -3.58
CA ASP A 144 11.85 8.19 -4.69
C ASP A 144 12.17 7.42 -5.99
N LEU A 145 13.47 7.29 -6.32
CA LEU A 145 13.92 6.49 -7.46
C LEU A 145 13.61 5.01 -7.24
N THR A 146 13.86 4.48 -6.04
CA THR A 146 13.58 3.09 -5.68
C THR A 146 12.09 2.78 -5.84
N GLU A 147 11.19 3.62 -5.31
CA GLU A 147 9.75 3.40 -5.43
C GLU A 147 9.29 3.56 -6.89
N THR A 148 9.78 4.58 -7.61
CA THR A 148 9.40 4.80 -9.02
C THR A 148 9.79 3.65 -9.93
N VAL A 149 11.04 3.18 -9.85
CA VAL A 149 11.48 2.01 -10.64
C VAL A 149 10.78 0.73 -10.18
N SER A 150 10.53 0.55 -8.87
CA SER A 150 9.75 -0.60 -8.37
C SER A 150 8.31 -0.62 -8.91
N ARG A 151 7.65 0.55 -8.98
CA ARG A 151 6.28 0.70 -9.54
C ARG A 151 6.25 0.33 -11.03
N GLN A 152 7.23 0.78 -11.81
CA GLN A 152 7.39 0.45 -13.23
C GLN A 152 7.67 -1.06 -13.45
N ALA A 153 8.61 -1.62 -12.69
CA ALA A 153 9.05 -3.02 -12.77
C ALA A 153 7.94 -4.06 -12.51
N GLN A 154 6.87 -3.66 -11.80
CA GLN A 154 5.69 -4.50 -11.56
C GLN A 154 4.84 -4.66 -12.82
N VAL A 155 4.57 -3.58 -13.58
CA VAL A 155 3.68 -3.57 -14.76
C VAL A 155 4.16 -4.54 -15.85
N HIS A 156 3.24 -5.20 -16.57
CA HIS A 156 3.62 -6.02 -17.73
C HIS A 156 3.84 -5.16 -18.98
N PRO A 157 4.77 -5.51 -19.91
CA PRO A 157 4.83 -4.88 -21.23
C PRO A 157 3.62 -5.18 -22.13
N LEU A 158 2.72 -6.06 -21.65
CA LEU A 158 1.42 -6.38 -22.24
C LEU A 158 0.26 -5.72 -21.47
N GLY A 159 0.56 -4.78 -20.55
CA GLY A 159 -0.41 -4.10 -19.69
C GLY A 159 -1.29 -5.09 -18.91
N ASN A 160 -2.60 -4.90 -19.01
CA ASN A 160 -3.63 -5.77 -18.44
C ASN A 160 -4.18 -6.83 -19.44
N LEU A 161 -3.40 -7.19 -20.47
CA LEU A 161 -3.73 -8.21 -21.48
C LEU A 161 -4.99 -7.96 -22.31
N SER A 162 -5.44 -6.70 -22.39
CA SER A 162 -6.63 -6.31 -23.16
C SER A 162 -6.35 -5.46 -24.40
N GLY A 163 -5.11 -5.00 -24.56
CA GLY A 163 -4.70 -4.12 -25.66
C GLY A 163 -5.56 -2.86 -25.74
N GLY A 164 -6.08 -2.59 -26.93
CA GLY A 164 -6.83 -1.36 -27.21
C GLY A 164 -8.14 -1.17 -26.45
N LEU A 165 -8.65 -2.19 -25.76
CA LEU A 165 -9.79 -2.03 -24.85
C LEU A 165 -9.44 -1.31 -23.53
N SER A 166 -8.16 -1.13 -23.20
CA SER A 166 -7.71 -0.37 -22.02
C SER A 166 -6.71 0.75 -22.34
N TRP A 167 -6.64 1.20 -23.59
CA TRP A 167 -6.02 2.50 -23.91
C TRP A 167 -6.72 3.63 -23.12
N PRO A 168 -6.03 4.76 -22.82
CA PRO A 168 -6.61 5.88 -22.06
C PRO A 168 -7.90 6.43 -22.69
N LEU A 169 -7.97 6.43 -24.02
CA LEU A 169 -9.20 6.41 -24.81
C LEU A 169 -9.37 5.00 -25.39
N PRO A 170 -10.30 4.16 -24.87
CA PRO A 170 -10.52 2.81 -25.38
C PRO A 170 -10.93 2.79 -26.85
N MET A 171 -10.57 1.72 -27.56
CA MET A 171 -10.85 1.53 -28.99
C MET A 171 -12.34 1.80 -29.30
N PRO A 172 -12.68 2.71 -30.24
CA PRO A 172 -14.05 3.02 -30.60
C PRO A 172 -14.85 1.80 -31.07
N ALA A 173 -16.15 1.74 -30.76
CA ALA A 173 -17.02 0.61 -31.15
C ALA A 173 -17.05 0.37 -32.67
N GLN A 174 -16.85 1.41 -33.49
CA GLN A 174 -16.71 1.28 -34.95
C GLN A 174 -15.44 0.50 -35.33
N ASP A 175 -14.33 0.75 -34.65
CA ASP A 175 -13.04 0.12 -34.92
C ASP A 175 -13.03 -1.33 -34.36
N GLN A 176 -13.63 -1.54 -33.19
CA GLN A 176 -13.90 -2.88 -32.64
C GLN A 176 -14.73 -3.72 -33.63
N LYS A 177 -15.80 -3.15 -34.20
CA LYS A 177 -16.59 -3.84 -35.22
C LYS A 177 -15.79 -4.10 -36.49
N ALA A 178 -15.05 -3.12 -37.02
CA ALA A 178 -14.25 -3.28 -38.23
C ALA A 178 -13.12 -4.32 -38.08
N LEU A 179 -12.66 -4.57 -36.84
CA LEU A 179 -11.77 -5.67 -36.45
C LEU A 179 -12.53 -7.01 -36.43
N VAL A 180 -13.70 -7.10 -35.79
CA VAL A 180 -14.52 -8.33 -35.79
C VAL A 180 -14.97 -8.73 -37.21
N ASP A 181 -15.33 -7.76 -38.04
CA ASP A 181 -15.67 -7.95 -39.46
C ASP A 181 -14.46 -8.51 -40.26
N LEU A 182 -13.22 -8.12 -39.90
CA LEU A 182 -12.00 -8.66 -40.53
C LEU A 182 -11.79 -10.15 -40.17
N LEU A 183 -11.98 -10.51 -38.90
CA LEU A 183 -11.81 -11.88 -38.40
C LEU A 183 -12.73 -12.91 -39.10
N HIS A 184 -13.90 -12.46 -39.57
CA HIS A 184 -14.88 -13.30 -40.27
C HIS A 184 -14.89 -13.06 -41.79
N SER A 185 -13.88 -12.37 -42.34
CA SER A 185 -13.81 -12.03 -43.76
C SER A 185 -13.08 -13.06 -44.61
N ASN A 186 -13.83 -13.70 -45.52
CA ASN A 186 -13.31 -14.56 -46.58
C ASN A 186 -12.40 -13.85 -47.60
N THR A 187 -12.34 -12.51 -47.58
CA THR A 187 -11.48 -11.71 -48.48
C THR A 187 -10.22 -11.18 -47.80
N SER A 188 -9.96 -11.57 -46.55
CA SER A 188 -8.71 -11.27 -45.86
C SER A 188 -7.57 -12.16 -46.38
N ALA A 189 -6.42 -11.57 -46.67
CA ALA A 189 -5.22 -12.30 -47.15
C ALA A 189 -4.45 -13.00 -46.01
N VAL A 190 -5.11 -13.31 -44.89
CA VAL A 190 -4.50 -13.83 -43.66
C VAL A 190 -4.71 -15.34 -43.58
N PRO A 191 -3.66 -16.18 -43.60
CA PRO A 191 -3.80 -17.62 -43.58
C PRO A 191 -4.58 -18.12 -42.36
N GLY A 192 -5.69 -18.82 -42.61
CA GLY A 192 -6.58 -19.38 -41.58
C GLY A 192 -7.67 -18.44 -41.06
N LEU A 193 -7.95 -17.33 -41.74
CA LEU A 193 -9.24 -16.65 -41.69
C LEU A 193 -10.15 -17.14 -42.85
N PRO A 194 -11.49 -17.06 -42.74
CA PRO A 194 -12.27 -16.58 -41.60
C PRO A 194 -12.13 -17.48 -40.37
N LEU A 195 -12.40 -16.93 -39.19
CA LEU A 195 -12.61 -17.74 -37.99
C LEU A 195 -13.88 -18.60 -38.15
N ILE A 196 -13.80 -19.85 -37.69
CA ILE A 196 -14.93 -20.78 -37.72
C ILE A 196 -15.97 -20.35 -36.68
N GLU A 197 -17.21 -20.14 -37.12
CA GLU A 197 -18.35 -19.82 -36.26
C GLU A 197 -18.58 -20.96 -35.23
N GLY A 198 -18.67 -20.61 -33.94
CA GLY A 198 -18.71 -21.57 -32.84
C GLY A 198 -17.35 -22.20 -32.45
N GLY A 199 -16.25 -21.79 -33.09
CA GLY A 199 -14.89 -22.13 -32.67
C GLY A 199 -14.36 -21.22 -31.53
N THR A 200 -13.18 -21.56 -31.00
CA THR A 200 -12.51 -20.85 -29.89
C THR A 200 -11.88 -19.49 -30.28
N GLY A 201 -12.44 -18.82 -31.28
CA GLY A 201 -12.12 -17.46 -31.70
C GLY A 201 -10.64 -17.21 -32.03
N ALA A 202 -10.22 -15.94 -31.86
CA ALA A 202 -8.84 -15.52 -32.09
C ALA A 202 -7.84 -16.25 -31.16
N LEU A 203 -8.26 -16.63 -29.95
CA LEU A 203 -7.41 -17.41 -29.02
C LEU A 203 -7.05 -18.78 -29.62
N GLY A 204 -8.03 -19.53 -30.15
CA GLY A 204 -7.81 -20.80 -30.83
C GLY A 204 -6.99 -20.66 -32.12
N TYR A 205 -7.24 -19.59 -32.89
CA TYR A 205 -6.46 -19.26 -34.08
C TYR A 205 -4.97 -19.11 -33.76
N LEU A 206 -4.63 -18.37 -32.71
CA LEU A 206 -3.23 -18.14 -32.29
C LEU A 206 -2.60 -19.41 -31.71
N ILE A 207 -3.30 -20.13 -30.82
CA ILE A 207 -2.81 -21.38 -30.21
C ILE A 207 -2.37 -22.37 -31.31
N SER A 208 -3.20 -22.54 -32.35
CA SER A 208 -2.94 -23.46 -33.47
C SER A 208 -1.75 -23.07 -34.38
N GLY A 209 -1.08 -21.94 -34.15
CA GLY A 209 0.17 -21.54 -34.83
C GLY A 209 1.27 -21.10 -33.86
N SER A 210 1.22 -21.55 -32.61
CA SER A 210 2.15 -21.18 -31.55
C SER A 210 2.92 -22.38 -31.00
N SER A 211 4.00 -22.13 -30.24
CA SER A 211 4.75 -23.15 -29.50
C SER A 211 4.30 -23.29 -28.03
N VAL A 212 3.06 -22.89 -27.73
CA VAL A 212 2.48 -22.97 -26.38
C VAL A 212 2.25 -24.42 -25.98
N SER A 213 2.91 -24.85 -24.91
CA SER A 213 2.73 -26.15 -24.29
C SER A 213 1.67 -26.13 -23.19
N GLN A 214 1.22 -27.30 -22.73
CA GLN A 214 0.29 -27.38 -21.60
C GLN A 214 0.86 -26.74 -20.32
N ALA A 215 2.17 -26.83 -20.09
CA ALA A 215 2.84 -26.19 -18.94
C ALA A 215 2.90 -24.66 -19.06
N ASP A 216 2.84 -24.11 -20.29
CA ASP A 216 2.73 -22.66 -20.48
C ASP A 216 1.34 -22.14 -20.13
N LEU A 217 0.28 -22.93 -20.39
CA LEU A 217 -1.10 -22.57 -20.04
C LEU A 217 -1.35 -22.50 -18.52
N GLU A 218 -0.47 -23.09 -17.70
CA GLU A 218 -0.47 -22.92 -16.23
C GLU A 218 0.05 -21.54 -15.80
N ASN A 219 0.72 -20.79 -16.69
CA ASN A 219 1.17 -19.41 -16.48
C ASN A 219 0.59 -18.50 -17.58
N PRO A 220 -0.63 -17.96 -17.40
CA PRO A 220 -1.34 -17.21 -18.44
C PRO A 220 -0.55 -16.08 -19.11
N VAL A 221 0.36 -15.43 -18.36
CA VAL A 221 1.21 -14.36 -18.86
C VAL A 221 2.29 -14.89 -19.81
N ALA A 222 2.98 -15.99 -19.45
CA ALA A 222 3.98 -16.62 -20.31
C ALA A 222 3.34 -17.32 -21.53
N ALA A 223 2.12 -17.85 -21.39
CA ALA A 223 1.33 -18.29 -22.54
C ALA A 223 1.09 -17.13 -23.52
N MET A 224 0.69 -15.95 -23.02
CA MET A 224 0.49 -14.77 -23.86
C MET A 224 1.78 -14.28 -24.54
N GLU A 225 2.92 -14.27 -23.85
CA GLU A 225 4.23 -13.97 -24.46
C GLU A 225 4.53 -14.90 -25.65
N LYS A 226 4.24 -16.19 -25.52
CA LYS A 226 4.42 -17.20 -26.60
C LYS A 226 3.37 -17.11 -27.71
N LEU A 227 2.12 -16.76 -27.40
CA LEU A 227 1.07 -16.54 -28.41
C LEU A 227 1.39 -15.33 -29.28
N LEU A 228 1.73 -14.21 -28.64
CA LEU A 228 2.01 -12.93 -29.29
C LEU A 228 3.37 -12.93 -30.01
N GLY A 229 4.33 -13.74 -29.55
CA GLY A 229 5.58 -14.02 -30.29
C GLY A 229 5.44 -14.90 -31.53
N SER A 230 4.23 -15.35 -31.89
CA SER A 230 4.00 -16.26 -33.04
C SER A 230 3.87 -15.53 -34.38
N ALA A 231 4.20 -16.23 -35.48
CA ALA A 231 4.00 -15.71 -36.83
C ALA A 231 2.51 -15.44 -37.16
N LYS A 232 1.58 -16.18 -36.53
CA LYS A 232 0.14 -15.93 -36.65
C LYS A 232 -0.29 -14.64 -35.95
N ALA A 233 0.26 -14.34 -34.77
CA ALA A 233 0.02 -13.05 -34.12
C ALA A 233 0.52 -11.91 -35.01
N ALA A 234 1.74 -12.01 -35.54
CA ALA A 234 2.32 -10.98 -36.38
C ALA A 234 1.49 -10.70 -37.66
N ALA A 235 1.09 -11.73 -38.39
CA ALA A 235 0.27 -11.60 -39.59
C ALA A 235 -1.12 -11.00 -39.28
N LEU A 236 -1.73 -11.37 -38.15
CA LEU A 236 -3.02 -10.84 -37.72
C LEU A 236 -2.93 -9.38 -37.25
N GLU A 237 -1.90 -9.05 -36.49
CA GLU A 237 -1.59 -7.71 -35.99
C GLU A 237 -1.41 -6.73 -37.18
N GLN A 238 -0.57 -7.09 -38.15
CA GLN A 238 -0.36 -6.30 -39.38
C GLN A 238 -1.67 -6.12 -40.17
N ALA A 239 -2.51 -7.15 -40.28
CA ALA A 239 -3.77 -7.08 -41.00
C ALA A 239 -4.79 -6.15 -40.32
N ILE A 240 -4.90 -6.19 -38.98
CA ILE A 240 -5.79 -5.30 -38.22
C ILE A 240 -5.27 -3.85 -38.27
N GLN A 241 -3.97 -3.63 -38.07
CA GLN A 241 -3.34 -2.31 -38.20
C GLN A 241 -3.62 -1.70 -39.57
N THR A 242 -3.44 -2.48 -40.65
CA THR A 242 -3.76 -2.05 -42.03
C THR A 242 -5.24 -1.74 -42.21
N ARG A 243 -6.14 -2.60 -41.70
CA ARG A 243 -7.60 -2.43 -41.79
C ARG A 243 -8.10 -1.16 -41.10
N LEU A 244 -7.47 -0.76 -39.99
CA LEU A 244 -7.87 0.39 -39.19
C LEU A 244 -7.01 1.65 -39.45
N ASN A 245 -5.99 1.57 -40.31
CA ASN A 245 -4.95 2.61 -40.48
C ASN A 245 -4.34 3.02 -39.11
N GLY A 246 -4.15 2.03 -38.23
CA GLY A 246 -3.54 2.18 -36.91
C GLY A 246 -2.07 2.58 -36.97
N ILE A 247 -1.51 3.06 -35.85
CA ILE A 247 -0.08 3.33 -35.77
C ILE A 247 0.73 2.02 -35.72
N VAL A 248 1.66 1.88 -36.68
CA VAL A 248 2.79 0.98 -36.55
C VAL A 248 3.76 1.62 -35.55
N THR A 249 3.99 0.99 -34.41
CA THR A 249 4.94 1.45 -33.39
C THR A 249 6.25 0.68 -33.47
N ASP A 250 7.37 1.40 -33.49
CA ASP A 250 8.71 0.86 -33.19
C ASP A 250 8.74 0.45 -31.70
N GLY A 251 8.27 -0.77 -31.44
CA GLY A 251 7.83 -1.19 -30.11
C GLY A 251 6.74 -2.27 -30.12
N GLY A 252 6.15 -2.57 -31.29
CA GLY A 252 5.40 -3.80 -31.55
C GLY A 252 4.25 -4.05 -30.58
N GLY A 253 3.41 -3.04 -30.37
CA GLY A 253 2.19 -3.19 -29.58
C GLY A 253 1.30 -4.28 -30.18
N ASN A 254 1.13 -5.39 -29.46
CA ASN A 254 0.24 -6.49 -29.82
C ASN A 254 -1.23 -6.17 -29.43
N ASP A 255 -1.57 -4.89 -29.40
CA ASP A 255 -2.78 -4.37 -28.78
C ASP A 255 -4.02 -4.69 -29.61
N TYR A 256 -3.88 -4.79 -30.93
CA TYR A 256 -4.97 -5.17 -31.81
C TYR A 256 -5.22 -6.68 -31.76
N VAL A 257 -4.18 -7.53 -31.67
CA VAL A 257 -4.34 -8.97 -31.41
C VAL A 257 -4.90 -9.26 -30.01
N MET A 258 -4.46 -8.55 -28.97
CA MET A 258 -5.07 -8.68 -27.63
C MET A 258 -6.54 -8.25 -27.64
N THR A 259 -6.89 -7.17 -28.35
CA THR A 259 -8.30 -6.77 -28.57
C THR A 259 -9.08 -7.88 -29.28
N ALA A 260 -8.52 -8.50 -30.32
CA ALA A 260 -9.17 -9.60 -31.05
C ALA A 260 -9.47 -10.81 -30.17
N ILE A 261 -8.58 -11.14 -29.23
CA ILE A 261 -8.81 -12.20 -28.22
C ILE A 261 -9.96 -11.80 -27.29
N GLN A 262 -9.93 -10.59 -26.72
CA GLN A 262 -10.96 -10.10 -25.79
C GLN A 262 -12.35 -10.10 -26.44
N LEU A 263 -12.49 -9.53 -27.65
CA LEU A 263 -13.77 -9.46 -28.36
C LEU A 263 -14.29 -10.84 -28.81
N GLY A 264 -13.40 -11.82 -29.02
CA GLY A 264 -13.80 -13.21 -29.28
C GLY A 264 -14.23 -13.99 -28.03
N LEU A 265 -13.67 -13.66 -26.86
CA LEU A 265 -14.03 -14.29 -25.58
C LEU A 265 -15.27 -13.65 -24.92
N ASP A 266 -15.49 -12.35 -25.14
CA ASP A 266 -16.57 -11.55 -24.56
C ASP A 266 -17.24 -10.63 -25.60
N PRO A 267 -17.87 -11.18 -26.66
CA PRO A 267 -18.64 -10.40 -27.63
C PRO A 267 -19.82 -9.64 -27.00
N GLU A 268 -20.38 -10.10 -25.88
CA GLU A 268 -21.40 -9.38 -25.11
C GLU A 268 -20.94 -7.99 -24.66
N SER A 269 -19.64 -7.76 -24.45
CA SER A 269 -19.09 -6.44 -24.10
C SER A 269 -19.50 -5.31 -25.06
N GLN A 270 -19.70 -5.63 -26.34
CA GLN A 270 -20.15 -4.67 -27.36
C GLN A 270 -21.60 -4.22 -27.20
N ALA A 271 -22.41 -4.96 -26.43
CA ALA A 271 -23.83 -4.68 -26.18
C ALA A 271 -24.10 -3.88 -24.88
N ALA A 272 -23.06 -3.34 -24.24
CA ALA A 272 -23.10 -2.67 -22.93
C ALA A 272 -23.74 -3.55 -21.83
N PRO A 273 -23.09 -4.67 -21.45
CA PRO A 273 -23.63 -5.64 -20.50
C PRO A 273 -23.70 -5.06 -19.07
N ALA A 274 -24.40 -5.78 -18.18
CA ALA A 274 -24.49 -5.42 -16.77
C ALA A 274 -23.09 -5.34 -16.12
N HIS A 275 -22.92 -4.41 -15.16
CA HIS A 275 -21.65 -4.08 -14.49
C HIS A 275 -20.86 -5.30 -13.97
N HIS A 276 -21.57 -6.33 -13.53
CA HIS A 276 -21.04 -7.56 -12.92
C HIS A 276 -21.03 -8.75 -13.89
N SER A 277 -21.23 -8.52 -15.19
CA SER A 277 -21.31 -9.56 -16.22
C SER A 277 -20.09 -9.56 -17.14
N VAL A 278 -19.49 -10.73 -17.32
CA VAL A 278 -18.29 -10.96 -18.16
C VAL A 278 -18.57 -12.16 -19.05
N ALA A 279 -18.53 -12.01 -20.38
CA ALA A 279 -18.92 -13.08 -21.32
C ALA A 279 -20.33 -13.65 -21.06
N GLY A 280 -21.24 -12.84 -20.51
CA GLY A 280 -22.57 -13.26 -20.05
C GLY A 280 -22.59 -14.09 -18.75
N PHE A 281 -21.47 -14.21 -18.04
CA PHE A 281 -21.38 -14.81 -16.70
C PHE A 281 -21.49 -13.73 -15.62
N ASP A 282 -22.45 -13.88 -14.70
CA ASP A 282 -22.65 -12.98 -13.57
C ASP A 282 -21.66 -13.30 -12.42
N LEU A 283 -20.66 -12.44 -12.22
CA LEU A 283 -19.69 -12.51 -11.12
C LEU A 283 -20.35 -12.30 -9.75
N ALA A 284 -21.36 -11.43 -9.67
CA ALA A 284 -22.03 -11.03 -8.43
C ALA A 284 -23.21 -11.94 -8.04
N HIS A 285 -23.49 -12.99 -8.83
CA HIS A 285 -24.62 -13.90 -8.61
C HIS A 285 -24.66 -14.46 -7.18
N ASN A 286 -25.85 -14.57 -6.59
CA ASN A 286 -26.03 -14.92 -5.16
C ASN A 286 -25.32 -16.21 -4.69
N ARG A 287 -25.19 -17.20 -5.58
CA ARG A 287 -24.41 -18.44 -5.37
C ARG A 287 -22.91 -18.22 -5.09
N HIS A 288 -22.35 -17.08 -5.49
CA HIS A 288 -20.95 -16.69 -5.26
C HIS A 288 -20.76 -15.93 -3.95
N TRP A 289 -21.83 -15.41 -3.32
CA TRP A 289 -21.73 -14.70 -2.05
C TRP A 289 -21.17 -15.64 -0.97
N GLY A 290 -20.15 -15.20 -0.24
CA GLY A 290 -19.45 -16.05 0.73
C GLY A 290 -18.55 -17.13 0.12
N GLN A 291 -18.30 -17.13 -1.20
CA GLN A 291 -17.29 -17.99 -1.85
C GLN A 291 -15.95 -17.25 -2.00
N PRO A 292 -14.80 -17.97 -1.98
CA PRO A 292 -13.51 -17.39 -2.34
C PRO A 292 -13.41 -17.12 -3.85
N ALA A 293 -12.54 -16.18 -4.24
CA ALA A 293 -12.35 -15.77 -5.64
C ALA A 293 -12.15 -16.94 -6.61
N SER A 294 -11.37 -17.94 -6.23
CA SER A 294 -11.05 -19.12 -7.05
C SER A 294 -12.28 -19.90 -7.53
N VAL A 295 -13.33 -20.00 -6.72
CA VAL A 295 -14.59 -20.69 -7.09
C VAL A 295 -15.34 -19.92 -8.18
N VAL A 296 -15.26 -18.59 -8.18
CA VAL A 296 -15.86 -17.74 -9.21
C VAL A 296 -15.05 -17.80 -10.52
N VAL A 297 -13.72 -17.82 -10.44
CA VAL A 297 -12.84 -18.02 -11.61
C VAL A 297 -13.05 -19.39 -12.24
N GLU A 298 -13.17 -20.46 -11.45
CA GLU A 298 -13.49 -21.80 -11.94
C GLU A 298 -14.89 -21.86 -12.59
N GLY A 299 -15.86 -21.15 -12.00
CA GLY A 299 -17.20 -20.99 -12.57
C GLY A 299 -17.20 -20.30 -13.94
N LEU A 300 -16.45 -19.20 -14.08
CA LEU A 300 -16.26 -18.50 -15.36
C LEU A 300 -15.57 -19.42 -16.38
N GLY A 301 -14.53 -20.16 -15.98
CA GLY A 301 -13.85 -21.12 -16.83
C GLY A 301 -14.79 -22.20 -17.39
N LYS A 302 -15.69 -22.74 -16.56
CA LYS A 302 -16.72 -23.71 -17.00
C LYS A 302 -17.72 -23.09 -17.98
N HIS A 303 -18.23 -21.90 -17.66
CA HIS A 303 -19.14 -21.15 -18.55
C HIS A 303 -18.50 -20.85 -19.91
N LEU A 304 -17.22 -20.52 -19.97
CA LEU A 304 -16.50 -20.30 -21.24
C LEU A 304 -16.36 -21.58 -22.09
N ILE A 305 -16.31 -22.76 -21.46
CA ILE A 305 -16.38 -24.06 -22.17
C ILE A 305 -17.81 -24.32 -22.66
N GLU A 306 -18.82 -24.12 -21.81
CA GLU A 306 -20.25 -24.27 -22.15
C GLU A 306 -20.69 -23.34 -23.30
N LYS A 307 -20.05 -22.17 -23.42
CA LYS A 307 -20.23 -21.20 -24.52
C LYS A 307 -19.34 -21.47 -25.75
N GLY A 308 -18.53 -22.53 -25.76
CA GLY A 308 -17.63 -22.90 -26.88
C GLY A 308 -16.40 -22.00 -27.08
N ARG A 309 -16.18 -21.01 -26.18
CA ARG A 309 -15.13 -19.99 -26.33
C ARG A 309 -13.76 -20.48 -25.88
N ALA A 310 -13.75 -21.45 -24.97
CA ALA A 310 -12.57 -22.15 -24.50
C ALA A 310 -12.79 -23.67 -24.51
N ASN A 311 -11.71 -24.42 -24.32
CA ASN A 311 -11.75 -25.86 -24.03
C ASN A 311 -11.13 -26.11 -22.64
N ALA A 312 -11.14 -27.37 -22.19
CA ALA A 312 -10.63 -27.74 -20.86
C ALA A 312 -9.16 -27.36 -20.58
N GLN A 313 -8.33 -27.19 -21.62
CA GLN A 313 -6.95 -26.73 -21.49
C GLN A 313 -6.85 -25.19 -21.47
N THR A 314 -7.70 -24.49 -22.23
CA THR A 314 -7.61 -23.04 -22.43
C THR A 314 -8.52 -22.22 -21.51
N ALA A 315 -9.45 -22.85 -20.79
CA ALA A 315 -10.44 -22.18 -19.94
C ALA A 315 -9.84 -21.29 -18.84
N ASN A 316 -8.74 -21.71 -18.21
CA ASN A 316 -8.04 -20.92 -17.20
C ASN A 316 -7.44 -19.64 -17.81
N LEU A 317 -6.72 -19.77 -18.94
CA LEU A 317 -6.18 -18.65 -19.70
C LEU A 317 -7.30 -17.70 -20.17
N ALA A 318 -8.41 -18.23 -20.70
CA ALA A 318 -9.53 -17.44 -21.17
C ALA A 318 -10.22 -16.65 -20.02
N ALA A 319 -10.44 -17.29 -18.86
CA ALA A 319 -10.98 -16.62 -17.68
C ALA A 319 -10.02 -15.54 -17.15
N TYR A 320 -8.71 -15.84 -17.08
CA TYR A 320 -7.67 -14.89 -16.68
C TYR A 320 -7.63 -13.66 -17.59
N LEU A 321 -7.69 -13.85 -18.91
CA LEU A 321 -7.66 -12.76 -19.88
C LEU A 321 -8.85 -11.80 -19.74
N LEU A 322 -10.06 -12.33 -19.54
CA LEU A 322 -11.24 -11.49 -19.34
C LEU A 322 -11.18 -10.74 -18.00
N LEU A 323 -10.88 -11.44 -16.91
CA LEU A 323 -10.82 -10.86 -15.57
C LEU A 323 -9.71 -9.79 -15.44
N ALA A 324 -8.59 -9.94 -16.15
CA ALA A 324 -7.52 -8.95 -16.17
C ALA A 324 -7.98 -7.58 -16.71
N ARG A 325 -9.01 -7.57 -17.56
CA ARG A 325 -9.65 -6.35 -18.07
C ARG A 325 -10.79 -5.85 -17.16
N THR A 326 -11.61 -6.75 -16.63
CA THR A 326 -12.93 -6.39 -16.05
C THR A 326 -13.00 -6.42 -14.53
N ALA A 327 -12.29 -7.35 -13.88
CA ALA A 327 -12.31 -7.55 -12.42
C ALA A 327 -10.97 -8.13 -11.94
N PRO A 328 -9.86 -7.38 -12.06
CA PRO A 328 -8.51 -7.89 -11.75
C PRO A 328 -8.32 -8.26 -10.27
N GLU A 329 -9.22 -7.87 -9.36
CA GLU A 329 -9.27 -8.33 -7.98
C GLU A 329 -9.36 -9.86 -7.83
N TYR A 330 -9.95 -10.57 -8.80
CA TYR A 330 -10.00 -12.04 -8.83
C TYR A 330 -8.65 -12.69 -9.20
N LEU A 331 -7.69 -11.91 -9.72
CA LEU A 331 -6.38 -12.36 -10.19
C LEU A 331 -5.22 -11.93 -9.27
N VAL A 332 -5.54 -11.24 -8.18
CA VAL A 332 -4.59 -10.91 -7.12
C VAL A 332 -4.00 -12.18 -6.52
N LYS A 333 -2.71 -12.18 -6.24
CA LYS A 333 -2.02 -13.35 -5.68
C LYS A 333 -2.26 -13.44 -4.18
N ASP A 334 -2.24 -14.68 -3.67
CA ASP A 334 -2.26 -14.96 -2.23
C ASP A 334 -3.45 -14.33 -1.48
N ILE A 335 -4.61 -14.21 -2.14
CA ILE A 335 -5.88 -13.82 -1.50
C ILE A 335 -6.22 -14.87 -0.44
N PRO A 336 -6.35 -14.51 0.86
CA PRO A 336 -6.75 -15.46 1.89
C PRO A 336 -8.15 -16.02 1.63
N ALA A 337 -8.37 -17.31 1.90
CA ALA A 337 -9.63 -18.00 1.57
C ALA A 337 -10.89 -17.37 2.21
N SER A 338 -10.74 -16.72 3.37
CA SER A 338 -11.80 -16.02 4.11
C SER A 338 -12.03 -14.57 3.63
N VAL A 339 -11.29 -14.07 2.64
CA VAL A 339 -11.64 -12.86 1.86
C VAL A 339 -12.62 -13.26 0.76
N THR A 340 -13.84 -13.62 1.18
CA THR A 340 -14.90 -14.14 0.30
C THR A 340 -15.70 -13.01 -0.35
N TYR A 341 -16.34 -13.28 -1.50
CA TYR A 341 -17.11 -12.28 -2.23
C TYR A 341 -18.25 -11.70 -1.36
N GLY A 342 -18.28 -10.36 -1.30
CA GLY A 342 -19.22 -9.60 -0.46
C GLY A 342 -18.82 -9.49 1.02
N SER A 343 -17.67 -10.02 1.42
CA SER A 343 -17.06 -9.68 2.71
C SER A 343 -16.54 -8.22 2.72
N VAL A 344 -16.42 -7.64 3.92
CA VAL A 344 -15.86 -6.28 4.10
C VAL A 344 -14.40 -6.18 3.61
N LEU A 345 -13.62 -7.27 3.71
CA LEU A 345 -12.24 -7.35 3.21
C LEU A 345 -12.18 -7.51 1.69
N TRP A 346 -13.18 -8.16 1.07
CA TRP A 346 -13.31 -8.21 -0.39
C TRP A 346 -13.62 -6.83 -0.97
N ALA A 347 -14.57 -6.09 -0.37
CA ALA A 347 -14.83 -4.71 -0.77
C ALA A 347 -13.61 -3.80 -0.56
N GLN A 348 -12.81 -4.00 0.50
CA GLN A 348 -11.52 -3.31 0.65
C GLN A 348 -10.54 -3.68 -0.49
N LEU A 349 -10.49 -4.94 -0.90
CA LEU A 349 -9.64 -5.39 -2.00
C LEU A 349 -10.05 -4.74 -3.33
N VAL A 350 -11.33 -4.77 -3.69
CA VAL A 350 -11.87 -4.12 -4.91
C VAL A 350 -11.50 -2.63 -4.94
N MET A 351 -11.71 -1.90 -3.83
CA MET A 351 -11.34 -0.48 -3.74
C MET A 351 -9.83 -0.25 -3.87
N SER A 352 -9.01 -1.12 -3.28
CA SER A 352 -7.54 -1.01 -3.33
C SER A 352 -6.99 -1.31 -4.73
N VAL A 353 -7.53 -2.34 -5.38
CA VAL A 353 -7.25 -2.71 -6.78
C VAL A 353 -7.64 -1.56 -7.70
N ALA A 354 -8.86 -1.03 -7.59
CA ALA A 354 -9.33 0.09 -8.41
C ALA A 354 -8.47 1.34 -8.26
N ARG A 355 -8.00 1.68 -7.04
CA ARG A 355 -7.06 2.81 -6.81
C ARG A 355 -5.72 2.63 -7.54
N ILE A 356 -5.21 1.39 -7.64
CA ILE A 356 -3.95 1.06 -8.33
C ILE A 356 -4.15 1.03 -9.85
N GLU A 357 -5.16 0.33 -10.35
CA GLU A 357 -5.49 0.20 -11.78
C GLU A 357 -6.01 1.51 -12.41
N ALA A 358 -6.48 2.46 -11.59
CA ALA A 358 -6.70 3.84 -11.98
C ALA A 358 -5.39 4.53 -12.42
N GLN A 359 -4.30 4.36 -11.64
CA GLN A 359 -2.99 4.99 -11.90
C GLN A 359 -2.07 4.16 -12.80
N THR A 360 -2.20 2.84 -12.83
CA THR A 360 -1.27 1.96 -13.55
C THR A 360 -1.95 0.64 -13.93
N PRO A 361 -2.63 0.58 -15.09
CA PRO A 361 -3.32 -0.63 -15.53
C PRO A 361 -2.39 -1.85 -15.68
N GLY A 362 -2.88 -3.02 -15.26
CA GLY A 362 -2.17 -4.30 -15.28
C GLY A 362 -1.12 -4.46 -14.18
N ARG A 363 -1.03 -3.52 -13.24
CA ARG A 363 -0.04 -3.56 -12.15
C ARG A 363 -0.43 -4.56 -11.06
N THR A 364 -1.72 -4.68 -10.74
CA THR A 364 -2.20 -5.61 -9.69
C THR A 364 -2.01 -7.08 -10.05
N LEU A 365 -1.97 -7.43 -11.34
CA LEU A 365 -1.63 -8.78 -11.85
C LEU A 365 -0.24 -9.26 -11.40
N ALA A 366 0.67 -8.34 -11.06
CA ALA A 366 1.98 -8.69 -10.52
C ALA A 366 1.95 -8.99 -9.01
N MET A 367 0.96 -8.49 -8.27
CA MET A 367 1.02 -8.24 -6.84
C MET A 367 0.26 -9.26 -5.97
N GLY A 368 0.71 -9.41 -4.72
CA GLY A 368 0.00 -10.14 -3.67
C GLY A 368 -1.00 -9.27 -2.90
N TYR A 369 -1.97 -9.91 -2.24
CA TYR A 369 -3.03 -9.26 -1.43
C TYR A 369 -2.49 -8.18 -0.47
N GLY A 370 -1.46 -8.52 0.33
CA GLY A 370 -0.85 -7.58 1.28
C GLY A 370 -0.10 -6.41 0.62
N GLU A 371 0.49 -6.63 -0.56
CA GLU A 371 1.16 -5.57 -1.32
C GLU A 371 0.17 -4.55 -1.87
N ILE A 372 -1.03 -5.00 -2.26
CA ILE A 372 -2.09 -4.15 -2.80
C ILE A 372 -2.66 -3.23 -1.73
N LEU A 373 -2.91 -3.74 -0.51
CA LEU A 373 -3.36 -2.89 0.59
C LEU A 373 -2.30 -1.83 0.95
N LEU A 374 -1.03 -2.23 1.06
CA LEU A 374 0.09 -1.33 1.37
C LEU A 374 0.32 -0.28 0.26
N ALA A 375 0.17 -0.66 -1.00
CA ALA A 375 0.30 0.26 -2.12
C ALA A 375 -0.85 1.26 -2.17
N ALA A 376 -2.10 0.80 -2.04
CA ALA A 376 -3.30 1.64 -2.13
C ALA A 376 -3.45 2.64 -0.96
N GLU A 377 -2.84 2.38 0.20
CA GLU A 377 -2.74 3.33 1.31
C GLU A 377 -1.80 4.52 0.99
N LYS A 378 -0.81 4.32 0.12
CA LYS A 378 0.14 5.37 -0.31
C LYS A 378 -0.34 6.22 -1.49
N LEU A 379 -1.46 5.86 -2.14
CA LEU A 379 -1.89 6.52 -3.38
C LEU A 379 -2.80 7.73 -3.11
N ASN A 380 -2.24 8.92 -3.35
CA ASN A 380 -3.01 10.14 -3.58
C ASN A 380 -3.68 10.09 -4.98
N THR A 381 -4.66 9.21 -5.16
CA THR A 381 -5.47 9.12 -6.39
C THR A 381 -6.54 10.21 -6.38
N ASP A 382 -6.79 10.84 -7.53
CA ASP A 382 -7.88 11.79 -7.72
C ASP A 382 -9.24 11.13 -7.37
N GLU A 383 -10.04 11.81 -6.56
CA GLU A 383 -11.38 11.37 -6.18
C GLU A 383 -12.27 11.14 -7.43
N ALA A 384 -12.16 11.98 -8.46
CA ALA A 384 -12.95 11.85 -9.68
C ALA A 384 -12.74 10.50 -10.40
N VAL A 385 -11.56 9.86 -10.22
CA VAL A 385 -11.22 8.58 -10.83
C VAL A 385 -11.50 7.39 -9.90
N SER A 386 -11.37 7.56 -8.57
CA SER A 386 -11.48 6.46 -7.59
C SER A 386 -12.82 6.36 -6.86
N GLN A 387 -13.59 7.46 -6.75
CA GLN A 387 -14.92 7.46 -6.11
C GLN A 387 -15.93 6.54 -6.83
N PRO A 388 -16.02 6.46 -8.18
CA PRO A 388 -17.01 5.61 -8.84
C PRO A 388 -16.85 4.12 -8.50
N SER A 389 -15.62 3.59 -8.52
CA SER A 389 -15.35 2.19 -8.13
C SER A 389 -15.56 1.96 -6.63
N SER A 390 -15.25 2.95 -5.79
CA SER A 390 -15.51 2.87 -4.35
C SER A 390 -17.02 2.84 -4.03
N TYR A 391 -17.81 3.59 -4.78
CA TYR A 391 -19.27 3.57 -4.71
C TYR A 391 -19.84 2.20 -5.11
N GLN A 392 -19.40 1.61 -6.23
CA GLN A 392 -19.87 0.29 -6.65
C GLN A 392 -19.44 -0.82 -5.68
N ALA A 393 -18.19 -0.84 -5.23
CA ALA A 393 -17.70 -1.82 -4.25
C ALA A 393 -18.52 -1.80 -2.94
N LEU A 394 -18.92 -0.61 -2.48
CA LEU A 394 -19.84 -0.49 -1.33
C LEU A 394 -21.27 -0.87 -1.67
N ARG A 395 -21.79 -0.54 -2.87
CA ARG A 395 -23.14 -0.95 -3.32
C ARG A 395 -23.28 -2.47 -3.36
N ASP A 396 -22.34 -3.15 -4.00
CA ASP A 396 -22.34 -4.62 -4.11
C ASP A 396 -22.23 -5.27 -2.72
N TRP A 397 -21.33 -4.77 -1.86
CA TRP A 397 -21.24 -5.19 -0.46
C TRP A 397 -22.56 -4.95 0.32
N GLY A 398 -23.21 -3.80 0.10
CA GLY A 398 -24.50 -3.45 0.71
C GLY A 398 -25.63 -4.39 0.29
N VAL A 399 -25.66 -4.86 -0.96
CA VAL A 399 -26.60 -5.89 -1.42
C VAL A 399 -26.32 -7.23 -0.72
N VAL A 400 -25.07 -7.72 -0.73
CA VAL A 400 -24.73 -9.04 -0.16
C VAL A 400 -25.03 -9.14 1.35
N ASN A 401 -24.96 -8.01 2.07
CA ASN A 401 -25.19 -7.91 3.51
C ASN A 401 -26.60 -7.40 3.88
N GLY A 402 -27.55 -7.37 2.95
CA GLY A 402 -28.96 -7.06 3.25
C GLY A 402 -29.30 -5.60 3.53
N LEU A 403 -28.34 -4.70 3.28
CA LEU A 403 -28.51 -3.25 3.48
C LEU A 403 -29.15 -2.57 2.26
N LEU A 404 -29.16 -3.22 1.10
CA LEU A 404 -29.83 -2.81 -0.14
C LEU A 404 -30.66 -3.97 -0.71
N ALA A 405 -31.81 -3.67 -1.32
CA ALA A 405 -32.74 -4.67 -1.80
C ALA A 405 -32.26 -5.41 -3.08
N THR A 406 -31.82 -4.67 -4.11
CA THR A 406 -31.35 -5.24 -5.38
C THR A 406 -30.08 -4.53 -5.88
N ALA A 407 -29.37 -5.16 -6.82
CA ALA A 407 -28.26 -4.56 -7.57
C ALA A 407 -28.71 -3.88 -8.88
N GLU A 408 -30.02 -3.82 -9.15
CA GLU A 408 -30.59 -3.27 -10.38
C GLU A 408 -30.97 -1.79 -10.19
N GLU A 409 -31.70 -1.47 -9.11
CA GLU A 409 -32.11 -0.09 -8.82
C GLU A 409 -30.95 0.74 -8.23
N ALA A 410 -30.90 2.02 -8.58
CA ALA A 410 -29.90 2.95 -8.04
C ALA A 410 -30.28 3.34 -6.59
N PRO A 411 -29.44 3.01 -5.59
CA PRO A 411 -29.77 3.28 -4.19
C PRO A 411 -29.75 4.79 -3.90
N SER A 412 -30.61 5.24 -2.99
CA SER A 412 -30.63 6.66 -2.61
C SER A 412 -29.33 7.03 -1.87
N ALA A 413 -29.00 8.33 -1.87
CA ALA A 413 -27.85 8.84 -1.09
C ALA A 413 -27.95 8.48 0.41
N ARG A 414 -29.17 8.37 0.96
CA ARG A 414 -29.42 7.94 2.35
C ARG A 414 -29.14 6.46 2.55
N ASP A 415 -29.45 5.61 1.57
CA ASP A 415 -29.16 4.18 1.63
C ASP A 415 -27.67 3.92 1.47
N MET A 416 -26.99 4.62 0.56
CA MET A 416 -25.53 4.53 0.44
C MET A 416 -24.80 5.08 1.67
N GLU A 417 -25.33 6.08 2.36
CA GLU A 417 -24.77 6.55 3.64
C GLU A 417 -24.98 5.53 4.78
N ARG A 418 -26.13 4.81 4.79
CA ARG A 418 -26.32 3.64 5.68
C ARG A 418 -25.29 2.55 5.39
N VAL A 419 -25.09 2.23 4.11
CA VAL A 419 -24.10 1.23 3.65
C VAL A 419 -22.67 1.64 4.04
N ARG A 420 -22.25 2.89 3.76
CA ARG A 420 -20.93 3.42 4.15
C ARG A 420 -20.72 3.36 5.66
N THR A 421 -21.73 3.72 6.44
CA THR A 421 -21.68 3.67 7.91
C THR A 421 -21.54 2.25 8.43
N ALA A 422 -22.33 1.30 7.90
CA ALA A 422 -22.25 -0.11 8.28
C ALA A 422 -20.91 -0.75 7.88
N TYR A 423 -20.42 -0.45 6.67
CA TYR A 423 -19.10 -0.90 6.18
C TYR A 423 -17.98 -0.44 7.12
N ASN A 424 -17.93 0.86 7.41
CA ASN A 424 -16.92 1.44 8.30
C ASN A 424 -17.05 0.90 9.75
N SER A 425 -18.27 0.59 10.20
CA SER A 425 -18.51 -0.07 11.50
C SER A 425 -17.97 -1.50 11.54
N GLN A 426 -18.27 -2.34 10.54
CA GLN A 426 -17.78 -3.72 10.48
C GLN A 426 -16.26 -3.78 10.27
N LEU A 427 -15.69 -2.87 9.48
CA LEU A 427 -14.25 -2.68 9.33
C LEU A 427 -13.57 -2.27 10.65
N SER A 428 -14.17 -1.34 11.40
CA SER A 428 -13.69 -0.94 12.73
C SER A 428 -13.82 -2.08 13.74
N SER A 429 -14.89 -2.87 13.65
CA SER A 429 -15.06 -4.09 14.45
C SER A 429 -14.00 -5.15 14.14
N LEU A 430 -13.56 -5.33 12.90
CA LEU A 430 -12.42 -6.19 12.58
C LEU A 430 -11.13 -5.74 13.28
N LYS A 431 -10.79 -4.44 13.21
CA LYS A 431 -9.61 -3.88 13.90
C LYS A 431 -9.72 -4.05 15.42
N SER A 432 -10.91 -3.81 15.99
CA SER A 432 -11.19 -3.99 17.42
C SER A 432 -11.09 -5.46 17.85
N THR A 433 -11.74 -6.38 17.14
CA THR A 433 -11.68 -7.84 17.38
C THR A 433 -10.25 -8.35 17.34
N SER A 434 -9.45 -7.91 16.36
CA SER A 434 -8.04 -8.24 16.26
C SER A 434 -7.25 -7.77 17.49
N THR A 435 -7.47 -6.52 17.94
CA THR A 435 -6.83 -5.96 19.14
C THR A 435 -7.24 -6.71 20.41
N LEU A 436 -8.53 -7.01 20.56
CA LEU A 436 -9.10 -7.71 21.71
C LEU A 436 -8.54 -9.13 21.84
N LEU A 437 -8.48 -9.89 20.73
CA LEU A 437 -7.88 -11.23 20.69
C LEU A 437 -6.35 -11.23 20.87
N GLN A 438 -5.68 -10.09 20.69
CA GLN A 438 -4.25 -9.92 20.99
C GLN A 438 -3.97 -9.57 22.46
N THR A 439 -5.00 -9.38 23.30
CA THR A 439 -4.82 -8.97 24.70
C THR A 439 -4.00 -10.02 25.46
N ALA A 440 -2.78 -9.65 25.83
CA ALA A 440 -1.88 -10.54 26.55
C ALA A 440 -2.46 -10.86 27.94
N ILE A 441 -2.74 -12.15 28.18
CA ILE A 441 -3.19 -12.61 29.50
C ILE A 441 -1.99 -12.50 30.45
N PRO A 442 -2.11 -11.80 31.60
CA PRO A 442 -0.97 -11.53 32.46
C PRO A 442 -0.44 -12.79 33.14
N SER A 443 0.84 -12.77 33.51
CA SER A 443 1.45 -13.79 34.37
C SER A 443 1.78 -13.19 35.73
N ARG A 444 1.21 -13.76 36.80
CA ARG A 444 1.50 -13.33 38.19
C ARG A 444 2.99 -13.44 38.52
N LYS A 445 3.68 -14.46 38.01
CA LYS A 445 5.14 -14.62 38.15
C LYS A 445 5.92 -13.48 37.49
N ALA A 446 5.58 -13.11 36.25
CA ALA A 446 6.28 -12.03 35.55
C ALA A 446 6.08 -10.67 36.24
N MET A 447 4.86 -10.39 36.72
CA MET A 447 4.56 -9.18 37.50
C MET A 447 5.31 -9.16 38.84
N ALA A 448 5.42 -10.32 39.51
CA ALA A 448 6.16 -10.45 40.76
C ALA A 448 7.69 -10.29 40.60
N LEU A 449 8.27 -10.86 39.53
CA LEU A 449 9.68 -10.63 39.18
C LEU A 449 9.94 -9.15 38.89
N ALA A 450 9.14 -8.50 38.05
CA ALA A 450 9.32 -7.09 37.71
C ALA A 450 9.23 -6.16 38.94
N ARG A 451 8.31 -6.43 39.89
CA ARG A 451 8.24 -5.68 41.16
C ARG A 451 9.42 -5.96 42.10
N LEU A 452 10.02 -7.14 42.04
CA LEU A 452 11.22 -7.47 42.80
C LEU A 452 12.47 -6.82 42.21
N GLU A 453 12.60 -6.80 40.88
CA GLU A 453 13.66 -6.08 40.15
C GLU A 453 13.59 -4.56 40.40
N GLU A 454 12.39 -3.97 40.34
CA GLU A 454 12.15 -2.55 40.66
C GLU A 454 12.49 -2.20 42.12
N ALA A 455 12.19 -3.11 43.06
CA ALA A 455 12.42 -2.91 44.49
C ALA A 455 13.86 -3.20 44.95
N PHE A 456 14.63 -3.98 44.18
CA PHE A 456 15.98 -4.44 44.52
C PHE A 456 16.91 -4.44 43.29
N PRO A 457 17.16 -3.28 42.65
CA PRO A 457 17.90 -3.21 41.39
C PRO A 457 19.37 -3.68 41.48
N ASP A 458 19.98 -3.58 42.66
CA ASP A 458 21.36 -4.03 42.93
C ASP A 458 21.47 -5.53 43.31
N LEU A 459 20.34 -6.25 43.38
CA LEU A 459 20.32 -7.66 43.79
C LEU A 459 20.34 -8.59 42.58
N ASP A 460 21.20 -9.61 42.61
CA ASP A 460 21.24 -10.67 41.60
C ASP A 460 19.85 -11.33 41.45
N PRO A 461 19.17 -11.22 40.28
CA PRO A 461 17.79 -11.69 40.14
C PRO A 461 17.60 -13.18 40.41
N ARG A 462 18.67 -13.98 40.33
CA ARG A 462 18.64 -15.41 40.70
C ARG A 462 18.30 -15.63 42.17
N LEU A 463 18.55 -14.64 43.04
CA LEU A 463 18.21 -14.69 44.46
C LEU A 463 16.70 -14.57 44.73
N PHE A 464 15.92 -13.99 43.80
CA PHE A 464 14.47 -13.87 43.96
C PHE A 464 13.75 -15.23 44.04
N GLU A 465 14.30 -16.27 43.41
CA GLU A 465 13.78 -17.65 43.42
C GLU A 465 14.44 -18.56 44.48
N VAL A 466 15.40 -18.06 45.27
CA VAL A 466 16.10 -18.88 46.28
C VAL A 466 15.21 -19.14 47.49
N ARG A 467 14.91 -20.41 47.75
CA ARG A 467 14.06 -20.89 48.85
C ARG A 467 14.75 -20.88 50.22
N SER A 468 15.16 -19.71 50.71
CA SER A 468 15.84 -19.56 52.01
C SER A 468 15.11 -18.64 52.99
N ILE A 469 13.84 -18.28 52.73
CA ILE A 469 12.99 -17.49 53.63
C ILE A 469 11.97 -18.40 54.32
N GLN A 470 11.79 -18.27 55.63
CA GLN A 470 10.79 -18.99 56.42
C GLN A 470 9.88 -18.02 57.18
N LYS A 471 8.64 -18.45 57.45
CA LYS A 471 7.71 -17.67 58.28
C LYS A 471 7.96 -17.98 59.76
N ALA A 472 8.21 -16.96 60.57
CA ALA A 472 8.41 -17.07 62.01
C ALA A 472 7.41 -16.21 62.77
N ARG A 473 6.82 -16.74 63.84
CA ARG A 473 6.07 -15.94 64.82
C ARG A 473 7.03 -15.48 65.91
N LEU A 474 7.28 -14.18 65.99
CA LEU A 474 8.23 -13.57 66.93
C LEU A 474 7.54 -13.10 68.21
N ARG A 475 6.78 -13.98 68.84
CA ARG A 475 6.12 -13.70 70.12
C ARG A 475 7.11 -13.75 71.28
N LYS A 476 7.20 -12.68 72.06
CA LYS A 476 8.17 -12.55 73.18
C LYS A 476 7.99 -13.71 74.18
N GLY A 477 8.99 -14.59 74.25
CA GLY A 477 9.01 -15.78 75.12
C GLY A 477 8.53 -17.10 74.48
N ARG A 478 7.98 -17.10 73.25
CA ARG A 478 7.64 -18.31 72.48
C ARG A 478 7.82 -18.08 70.97
N PRO A 479 9.07 -18.07 70.45
CA PRO A 479 9.30 -18.05 69.01
C PRO A 479 8.84 -19.37 68.38
N GLY A 480 8.19 -19.30 67.22
CA GLY A 480 7.76 -20.49 66.47
C GLY A 480 8.06 -20.34 64.99
N LEU A 481 8.69 -21.35 64.38
CA LEU A 481 8.89 -21.44 62.93
C LEU A 481 7.75 -22.24 62.31
N HIS A 482 7.17 -21.71 61.23
CA HIS A 482 6.24 -22.48 60.40
C HIS A 482 7.04 -23.34 59.41
N PRO A 483 6.59 -24.57 59.10
CA PRO A 483 7.22 -25.39 58.07
C PRO A 483 7.07 -24.75 56.68
N GLY A 484 8.04 -25.01 55.80
CA GLY A 484 8.06 -24.54 54.42
C GLY A 484 8.98 -23.35 54.18
N ALA A 485 10.09 -23.58 53.47
CA ALA A 485 10.95 -22.52 52.95
C ALA A 485 10.45 -22.02 51.58
N ARG A 486 10.36 -20.70 51.47
CA ARG A 486 9.88 -19.93 50.31
C ARG A 486 10.99 -19.04 49.77
N SER A 487 10.82 -18.59 48.54
CA SER A 487 11.61 -17.53 47.93
C SER A 487 10.95 -16.15 48.07
N MET A 488 11.64 -15.08 47.67
CA MET A 488 11.04 -13.74 47.61
C MET A 488 9.88 -13.70 46.61
N LEU A 489 10.06 -14.39 45.48
CA LEU A 489 9.06 -14.55 44.42
C LEU A 489 7.79 -15.24 44.92
N ASP A 490 7.91 -16.37 45.63
CA ASP A 490 6.75 -17.12 46.14
C ASP A 490 5.90 -16.23 47.07
N ILE A 491 6.55 -15.51 47.99
CA ILE A 491 5.88 -14.64 48.97
C ILE A 491 5.14 -13.48 48.29
N VAL A 492 5.74 -12.88 47.24
CA VAL A 492 5.10 -11.81 46.46
C VAL A 492 3.95 -12.36 45.60
N MET A 493 4.09 -13.56 45.04
CA MET A 493 3.00 -14.23 44.31
C MET A 493 1.84 -14.63 45.24
N GLU A 494 2.12 -15.10 46.45
CA GLU A 494 1.11 -15.46 47.47
C GLU A 494 0.25 -14.24 47.88
N GLY A 495 0.85 -13.05 47.98
CA GLY A 495 0.14 -11.78 48.25
C GLY A 495 -0.55 -11.67 49.63
N GLY A 496 -0.44 -12.68 50.48
CA GLY A 496 -1.07 -12.71 51.81
C GLY A 496 -0.40 -11.78 52.82
N SER A 497 -1.19 -11.10 53.65
CA SER A 497 -0.68 -10.22 54.71
C SER A 497 -0.02 -11.00 55.86
N LEU A 498 0.99 -10.41 56.50
CA LEU A 498 1.51 -10.92 57.78
C LEU A 498 0.65 -10.37 58.92
N GLY A 499 0.25 -11.26 59.84
CA GLY A 499 -0.29 -10.83 61.14
C GLY A 499 0.79 -10.13 61.98
N ALA A 500 0.38 -9.34 62.98
CA ALA A 500 1.30 -8.45 63.72
C ALA A 500 2.46 -9.16 64.47
N GLU A 501 2.29 -10.42 64.88
CA GLU A 501 3.37 -11.24 65.48
C GLU A 501 4.20 -12.01 64.44
N ASP A 502 3.73 -12.14 63.20
CA ASP A 502 4.35 -12.95 62.14
C ASP A 502 5.39 -12.15 61.33
N HIS A 503 6.50 -12.79 60.98
CA HIS A 503 7.65 -12.21 60.29
C HIS A 503 8.20 -13.18 59.23
N TRP A 504 8.82 -12.65 58.17
CA TRP A 504 9.71 -13.43 57.31
C TRP A 504 11.14 -13.34 57.84
N VAL A 505 11.83 -14.48 57.92
CA VAL A 505 13.24 -14.56 58.37
C VAL A 505 14.05 -15.40 57.39
N SER A 506 15.34 -15.09 57.25
CA SER A 506 16.27 -15.85 56.42
C SER A 506 17.62 -15.95 57.10
N ASN A 507 18.27 -17.11 56.95
CA ASN A 507 19.66 -17.33 57.35
C ASN A 507 20.65 -17.02 56.21
N ASP A 508 20.16 -16.76 54.99
CA ASP A 508 20.98 -16.41 53.84
C ASP A 508 21.28 -14.91 53.83
N LYS A 509 22.52 -14.56 54.18
CA LYS A 509 22.98 -13.17 54.25
C LYS A 509 22.93 -12.41 52.92
N ARG A 510 22.71 -13.10 51.80
CA ARG A 510 22.52 -12.48 50.48
C ARG A 510 21.12 -11.91 50.28
N ILE A 511 20.12 -12.36 51.06
CA ILE A 511 18.75 -11.88 50.96
C ILE A 511 18.53 -10.71 51.94
N PRO A 512 18.09 -9.51 51.46
CA PRO A 512 17.84 -8.35 52.31
C PRO A 512 16.48 -8.46 53.04
N VAL A 513 16.30 -9.52 53.83
CA VAL A 513 14.99 -9.96 54.36
C VAL A 513 14.27 -8.91 55.22
N ASN A 514 15.01 -8.05 55.92
CA ASN A 514 14.43 -6.94 56.70
C ASN A 514 13.84 -5.85 55.80
N THR A 515 14.56 -5.46 54.74
CA THR A 515 14.08 -4.49 53.73
C THR A 515 12.87 -5.06 52.99
N PHE A 516 12.93 -6.33 52.62
CA PHE A 516 11.82 -7.08 52.03
C PHE A 516 10.58 -7.10 52.93
N CYS A 517 10.71 -7.42 54.23
CA CYS A 517 9.60 -7.35 55.19
C CYS A 517 8.96 -5.96 55.26
N ASN A 518 9.76 -4.90 55.21
CA ASN A 518 9.26 -3.53 55.31
C ASN A 518 8.51 -3.12 54.03
N LEU A 519 9.09 -3.36 52.84
CA LEU A 519 8.43 -3.08 51.56
C LEU A 519 7.15 -3.90 51.39
N PHE A 520 7.16 -5.17 51.80
CA PHE A 520 6.00 -6.05 51.78
C PHE A 520 4.86 -5.53 52.70
N ARG A 521 5.17 -5.18 53.96
CA ARG A 521 4.18 -4.58 54.89
C ARG A 521 3.63 -3.23 54.42
N MET A 522 4.42 -2.46 53.68
CA MET A 522 4.00 -1.19 53.08
C MET A 522 3.14 -1.38 51.81
N GLY A 523 2.85 -2.61 51.39
CA GLY A 523 2.13 -2.89 50.13
C GLY A 523 2.95 -2.56 48.87
N LYS A 524 4.23 -2.20 48.98
CA LYS A 524 5.08 -1.86 47.82
C LYS A 524 5.45 -3.07 46.97
N LEU A 525 5.16 -4.28 47.45
CA LEU A 525 5.31 -5.54 46.74
C LEU A 525 3.95 -6.23 46.50
N GLU A 526 2.85 -5.47 46.47
CA GLU A 526 1.52 -6.01 46.10
C GLU A 526 1.49 -6.34 44.60
N VAL A 527 1.03 -7.55 44.28
CA VAL A 527 0.92 -8.06 42.91
C VAL A 527 -0.39 -8.83 42.66
N ALA A 528 -0.99 -9.45 43.68
CA ALA A 528 -2.13 -10.35 43.51
C ALA A 528 -3.42 -9.61 43.07
N THR A 529 -3.65 -8.41 43.60
CA THR A 529 -4.80 -7.56 43.28
C THR A 529 -4.63 -6.95 41.89
N ALA A 530 -3.45 -6.39 41.61
CA ALA A 530 -3.09 -5.89 40.28
C ALA A 530 -3.17 -6.99 39.20
N PHE A 531 -2.67 -8.19 39.50
CA PHE A 531 -2.76 -9.36 38.62
C PHE A 531 -4.22 -9.77 38.36
N ARG A 532 -5.07 -9.86 39.39
CA ARG A 532 -6.47 -10.26 39.22
C ARG A 532 -7.24 -9.24 38.38
N ALA A 533 -7.06 -7.94 38.64
CA ALA A 533 -7.68 -6.89 37.83
C ALA A 533 -7.24 -6.95 36.35
N ALA A 534 -5.93 -7.14 36.09
CA ALA A 534 -5.40 -7.31 34.74
C ALA A 534 -5.89 -8.61 34.07
N TYR A 535 -6.00 -9.71 34.82
CA TYR A 535 -6.51 -10.99 34.31
C TYR A 535 -7.99 -10.89 33.93
N ASP A 536 -8.83 -10.32 34.79
CA ASP A 536 -10.25 -10.15 34.52
C ASP A 536 -10.48 -9.19 33.34
N THR A 537 -9.64 -8.15 33.20
CA THR A 537 -9.63 -7.28 32.01
C THR A 537 -9.27 -8.07 30.74
N ALA A 538 -8.22 -8.91 30.80
CA ALA A 538 -7.79 -9.72 29.66
C ALA A 538 -8.85 -10.76 29.25
N ILE A 539 -9.46 -11.48 30.21
CA ILE A 539 -10.51 -12.46 29.91
C ILE A 539 -11.75 -11.78 29.32
N ASN A 540 -12.21 -10.65 29.87
CA ASN A 540 -13.33 -9.91 29.28
C ASN A 540 -13.01 -9.39 27.86
N ALA A 541 -11.76 -9.01 27.59
CA ALA A 541 -11.33 -8.66 26.24
C ALA A 541 -11.35 -9.88 25.28
N HIS A 542 -10.88 -11.05 25.74
CA HIS A 542 -10.96 -12.30 24.98
C HIS A 542 -12.41 -12.70 24.68
N GLU A 543 -13.33 -12.62 25.65
CA GLU A 543 -14.76 -12.87 25.41
C GLU A 543 -15.32 -11.98 24.28
N GLN A 544 -15.06 -10.67 24.34
CA GLN A 544 -15.51 -9.72 23.31
C GLN A 544 -14.85 -9.97 21.95
N GLY A 545 -13.57 -10.34 21.93
CA GLY A 545 -12.85 -10.72 20.72
C GLY A 545 -13.40 -12.00 20.08
N GLN A 546 -13.70 -13.02 20.89
CA GLN A 546 -14.31 -14.26 20.43
C GLN A 546 -15.73 -14.02 19.91
N GLN A 547 -16.54 -13.19 20.61
CA GLN A 547 -17.86 -12.76 20.12
C GLN A 547 -17.76 -12.07 18.74
N GLY A 548 -16.83 -11.13 18.60
CA GLY A 548 -16.57 -10.42 17.35
C GLY A 548 -16.17 -11.36 16.22
N ARG A 549 -15.28 -12.32 16.49
CA ARG A 549 -14.83 -13.32 15.50
C ARG A 549 -15.99 -14.18 15.01
N VAL A 550 -16.84 -14.71 15.90
CA VAL A 550 -18.00 -15.54 15.50
C VAL A 550 -18.95 -14.76 14.58
N LYS A 551 -19.29 -13.51 14.90
CA LYS A 551 -20.17 -12.67 14.06
C LYS A 551 -19.57 -12.40 12.68
N GLN A 552 -18.26 -12.18 12.60
CA GLN A 552 -17.54 -12.01 11.34
C GLN A 552 -17.61 -13.28 10.49
N LEU A 553 -17.36 -14.45 11.08
CA LEU A 553 -17.40 -15.73 10.38
C LEU A 553 -18.80 -16.06 9.83
N ILE A 554 -19.86 -15.84 10.63
CA ILE A 554 -21.25 -16.02 10.16
C ILE A 554 -21.56 -15.07 9.01
N ALA A 555 -21.15 -13.80 9.08
CA ALA A 555 -21.36 -12.84 7.99
C ALA A 555 -20.65 -13.22 6.68
N THR A 556 -19.50 -13.92 6.74
CA THR A 556 -18.77 -14.40 5.55
C THR A 556 -19.30 -15.68 4.92
N LEU A 557 -20.30 -16.35 5.52
CA LEU A 557 -20.84 -17.61 5.00
C LEU A 557 -21.66 -17.45 3.70
N PRO A 558 -21.78 -18.53 2.90
CA PRO A 558 -22.72 -18.62 1.79
C PRO A 558 -24.16 -18.29 2.20
N LEU A 559 -24.93 -17.67 1.29
CA LEU A 559 -26.24 -17.10 1.59
C LEU A 559 -27.22 -18.08 2.25
N GLU A 560 -27.32 -19.32 1.76
CA GLU A 560 -28.23 -20.32 2.32
C GLU A 560 -27.79 -20.81 3.70
N ASP A 561 -26.48 -20.80 4.00
CA ASP A 561 -25.95 -21.15 5.31
C ASP A 561 -26.14 -20.02 6.32
N ARG A 562 -26.04 -18.75 5.87
CA ARG A 562 -26.51 -17.58 6.65
C ARG A 562 -27.99 -17.68 6.99
N LYS A 563 -28.86 -17.99 6.01
CA LYS A 563 -30.30 -18.20 6.25
C LYS A 563 -30.59 -19.37 7.20
N ASN A 564 -29.84 -20.46 7.10
CA ASN A 564 -29.97 -21.60 8.01
C ASN A 564 -29.70 -21.20 9.47
N LEU A 565 -28.66 -20.39 9.72
CA LEU A 565 -28.34 -19.90 11.06
C LEU A 565 -29.28 -18.80 11.56
N GLU A 566 -29.76 -17.91 10.67
CA GLU A 566 -30.66 -16.82 11.05
C GLU A 566 -32.09 -17.30 11.38
N PHE A 567 -32.66 -18.16 10.53
CA PHE A 567 -34.09 -18.51 10.57
C PHE A 567 -34.39 -19.91 11.11
N GLY A 568 -33.49 -20.90 10.98
CA GLY A 568 -33.77 -22.28 11.40
C GLY A 568 -33.89 -22.48 12.93
N LYS A 569 -34.43 -23.60 13.40
CA LYS A 569 -34.26 -24.06 14.79
C LYS A 569 -32.78 -24.40 15.00
N LEU A 570 -32.16 -23.87 16.06
CA LEU A 570 -30.78 -24.20 16.43
C LEU A 570 -30.70 -25.13 17.64
N GLU A 571 -29.81 -26.11 17.57
CA GLU A 571 -29.40 -26.98 18.68
C GLU A 571 -27.87 -26.97 18.74
N PHE A 572 -27.30 -26.86 19.94
CA PHE A 572 -25.86 -26.67 20.15
C PHE A 572 -25.22 -27.90 20.78
N PHE A 573 -23.99 -28.22 20.38
CA PHE A 573 -23.22 -29.29 20.99
C PHE A 573 -21.77 -28.86 21.23
N HIS A 574 -21.21 -29.32 22.34
CA HIS A 574 -19.83 -29.04 22.77
C HIS A 574 -19.11 -30.35 23.04
N THR A 575 -17.85 -30.47 22.59
CA THR A 575 -17.08 -31.72 22.67
C THR A 575 -15.79 -31.52 23.47
N ASN A 576 -15.63 -32.27 24.57
CA ASN A 576 -14.41 -32.34 25.36
C ASN A 576 -13.75 -33.73 25.21
N GLN A 577 -12.43 -33.82 25.31
CA GLN A 577 -11.71 -35.10 25.32
C GLN A 577 -11.16 -35.43 26.71
N TYR A 578 -11.29 -36.69 27.11
CA TYR A 578 -10.87 -37.20 28.40
C TYR A 578 -9.92 -38.38 28.21
N LYS A 579 -8.88 -38.49 29.03
CA LYS A 579 -7.96 -39.64 29.07
C LYS A 579 -8.42 -40.62 30.13
N ILE A 580 -8.79 -41.81 29.68
CA ILE A 580 -9.11 -42.96 30.52
C ILE A 580 -7.79 -43.52 31.09
N ALA A 581 -7.80 -43.93 32.36
CA ALA A 581 -6.69 -44.63 32.98
C ALA A 581 -6.54 -46.07 32.45
N VAL A 582 -5.56 -46.81 32.97
CA VAL A 582 -5.34 -48.23 32.64
C VAL A 582 -6.17 -49.15 33.55
N ASP A 583 -6.54 -48.67 34.74
CA ASP A 583 -7.42 -49.33 35.70
C ASP A 583 -8.91 -48.97 35.50
N LEU A 584 -9.81 -49.71 36.17
CA LEU A 584 -11.26 -49.52 36.08
C LEU A 584 -11.85 -48.54 37.12
N LEU A 585 -11.05 -48.00 38.05
CA LEU A 585 -11.56 -47.23 39.20
C LEU A 585 -11.30 -45.72 39.06
N THR A 586 -10.26 -45.33 38.33
CA THR A 586 -9.90 -43.94 38.09
C THR A 586 -10.82 -43.33 37.02
N PRO A 587 -11.59 -42.27 37.33
CA PRO A 587 -12.48 -41.63 36.36
C PRO A 587 -11.68 -40.93 35.24
N PRO A 588 -12.22 -40.82 34.00
CA PRO A 588 -11.52 -40.18 32.89
C PRO A 588 -11.18 -38.71 33.17
N ALA A 589 -9.88 -38.37 33.15
CA ALA A 589 -9.39 -37.02 33.41
C ALA A 589 -9.46 -36.15 32.16
N LEU A 590 -9.74 -34.84 32.28
CA LEU A 590 -9.78 -33.92 31.13
C LEU A 590 -8.41 -33.87 30.42
N HIS A 591 -8.41 -34.12 29.11
CA HIS A 591 -7.21 -34.21 28.27
C HIS A 591 -7.13 -33.13 27.20
N VAL A 592 -8.26 -32.77 26.58
CA VAL A 592 -8.38 -31.59 25.70
C VAL A 592 -9.71 -30.90 26.00
N ARG A 593 -9.64 -29.62 26.34
CA ARG A 593 -10.82 -28.76 26.50
C ARG A 593 -11.31 -28.30 25.12
N GLY A 594 -12.61 -28.43 24.89
CA GLY A 594 -13.25 -28.06 23.63
C GLY A 594 -13.11 -26.57 23.35
N HIS A 595 -12.70 -26.24 22.12
CA HIS A 595 -12.54 -24.87 21.61
C HIS A 595 -13.46 -24.62 20.39
N THR A 596 -14.40 -25.55 20.15
CA THR A 596 -15.36 -25.50 19.05
C THR A 596 -16.78 -25.59 19.57
N LEU A 597 -17.72 -25.09 18.77
CA LEU A 597 -19.16 -25.25 18.99
C LEU A 597 -19.77 -25.86 17.73
N GLU A 598 -20.47 -26.97 17.87
CA GLU A 598 -21.28 -27.55 16.80
C GLU A 598 -22.68 -26.95 16.87
N VAL A 599 -23.16 -26.40 15.76
CA VAL A 599 -24.48 -25.78 15.61
C VAL A 599 -25.27 -26.57 14.57
N LYS A 600 -26.27 -27.32 15.02
CA LYS A 600 -27.25 -27.99 14.16
C LYS A 600 -28.38 -27.01 13.87
N ALA A 601 -28.58 -26.68 12.60
CA ALA A 601 -29.69 -25.86 12.12
C ALA A 601 -30.72 -26.72 11.37
N THR A 602 -31.99 -26.60 11.75
CA THR A 602 -33.11 -27.19 11.01
C THR A 602 -33.97 -26.07 10.45
N ARG A 603 -34.06 -25.95 9.11
CA ARG A 603 -34.88 -24.93 8.43
C ARG A 603 -35.66 -25.58 7.30
N ASP A 604 -36.97 -25.32 7.21
CA ASP A 604 -37.86 -25.86 6.16
C ASP A 604 -37.75 -27.41 6.05
N GLY A 605 -37.57 -28.07 7.20
CA GLY A 605 -37.33 -29.53 7.31
C GLY A 605 -35.91 -30.00 6.93
N GLN A 606 -35.06 -29.14 6.34
CA GLN A 606 -33.67 -29.47 6.03
C GLN A 606 -32.78 -29.30 7.26
N VAL A 607 -32.03 -30.36 7.62
CA VAL A 607 -31.04 -30.33 8.69
C VAL A 607 -29.65 -30.09 8.10
N ASN A 608 -28.95 -29.11 8.65
CA ASN A 608 -27.54 -28.83 8.37
C ASN A 608 -26.77 -28.72 9.69
N LEU A 609 -25.47 -29.00 9.69
CA LEU A 609 -24.61 -28.90 10.87
C LEU A 609 -23.36 -28.10 10.54
N TYR A 610 -22.99 -27.19 11.44
CA TYR A 610 -21.85 -26.29 11.30
C TYR A 610 -20.94 -26.41 12.52
N THR A 611 -19.63 -26.47 12.32
CA THR A 611 -18.64 -26.48 13.40
C THR A 611 -17.86 -25.17 13.38
N ILE A 612 -17.98 -24.39 14.46
CA ILE A 612 -17.29 -23.11 14.65
C ILE A 612 -15.93 -23.39 15.30
N ASP A 613 -14.82 -23.03 14.64
CA ASP A 613 -13.47 -22.96 15.24
C ASP A 613 -12.88 -21.56 15.01
N THR A 614 -12.89 -20.72 16.04
CA THR A 614 -12.38 -19.35 15.97
C THR A 614 -10.85 -19.24 15.98
N ARG A 615 -10.12 -20.30 16.35
CA ARG A 615 -8.66 -20.34 16.27
C ARG A 615 -8.22 -20.56 14.83
N ARG A 616 -8.86 -21.53 14.16
CA ARG A 616 -8.72 -21.74 12.71
C ARG A 616 -9.38 -20.60 11.91
N GLY A 617 -10.35 -19.91 12.49
CA GLY A 617 -11.07 -18.81 11.86
C GLY A 617 -12.05 -19.30 10.79
N VAL A 618 -12.77 -20.38 11.06
CA VAL A 618 -13.69 -21.02 10.11
C VAL A 618 -15.01 -21.43 10.75
N ILE A 619 -16.05 -21.54 9.92
CA ILE A 619 -17.27 -22.31 10.23
C ILE A 619 -17.43 -23.35 9.12
N GLU A 620 -17.23 -24.63 9.46
CA GLU A 620 -17.22 -25.72 8.48
C GLU A 620 -18.54 -26.50 8.51
N LYS A 621 -19.04 -26.91 7.33
CA LYS A 621 -20.36 -27.53 7.17
C LYS A 621 -20.28 -29.06 7.24
N GLU A 622 -20.35 -29.60 8.45
CA GLU A 622 -20.10 -31.01 8.76
C GLU A 622 -21.39 -31.88 8.75
N ASN A 623 -22.16 -31.84 7.66
CA ASN A 623 -23.43 -32.58 7.54
C ASN A 623 -23.30 -34.12 7.74
N PHE A 624 -22.09 -34.68 7.67
CA PHE A 624 -21.83 -36.09 8.02
C PHE A 624 -22.08 -36.40 9.52
N LEU A 625 -21.97 -35.41 10.40
CA LEU A 625 -22.26 -35.55 11.84
C LEU A 625 -23.75 -35.61 12.19
N ILE A 626 -24.66 -35.26 11.26
CA ILE A 626 -26.12 -35.19 11.53
C ILE A 626 -26.66 -36.49 12.15
N ARG A 627 -26.20 -37.67 11.69
CA ARG A 627 -26.62 -38.97 12.26
C ARG A 627 -26.25 -39.15 13.74
N ARG A 628 -25.20 -38.47 14.22
CA ARG A 628 -24.79 -38.42 15.64
C ARG A 628 -25.51 -37.33 16.43
N ARG A 629 -26.01 -36.27 15.78
CA ARG A 629 -26.71 -35.12 16.40
C ARG A 629 -28.23 -35.16 16.19
N THR A 630 -28.80 -36.36 16.10
CA THR A 630 -30.25 -36.61 16.07
C THR A 630 -30.66 -37.44 17.27
N GLU A 631 -31.83 -37.14 17.84
CA GLU A 631 -32.41 -37.82 19.01
C GLU A 631 -32.68 -39.32 18.77
N PRO A 632 -32.84 -40.13 19.84
CA PRO A 632 -32.46 -39.83 21.22
C PRO A 632 -30.94 -39.67 21.34
N TYR A 633 -30.48 -38.78 22.22
CA TYR A 633 -29.06 -38.44 22.41
C TYR A 633 -28.32 -39.49 23.27
N THR A 634 -28.13 -40.68 22.70
CA THR A 634 -27.50 -41.83 23.37
C THR A 634 -25.96 -41.75 23.38
N ALA A 635 -25.33 -42.35 24.40
CA ALA A 635 -23.87 -42.35 24.56
C ALA A 635 -23.12 -42.84 23.31
N ASN A 636 -23.59 -43.89 22.63
CA ASN A 636 -22.98 -44.38 21.40
C ASN A 636 -23.03 -43.42 20.19
N LYS A 637 -23.86 -42.37 20.23
CA LYS A 637 -23.86 -41.28 19.24
C LYS A 637 -22.93 -40.15 19.65
N LEU A 638 -22.98 -39.75 20.92
CA LEU A 638 -22.28 -38.58 21.45
C LEU A 638 -20.85 -38.84 21.92
N GLU A 639 -20.50 -40.09 22.22
CA GLU A 639 -19.15 -40.49 22.60
C GLU A 639 -18.43 -41.20 21.44
N THR A 640 -17.14 -40.93 21.30
CA THR A 640 -16.20 -41.74 20.51
C THR A 640 -14.96 -42.03 21.33
N ARG A 641 -14.40 -43.23 21.16
CA ARG A 641 -13.18 -43.67 21.85
C ARG A 641 -12.11 -44.03 20.83
N ASP A 642 -10.93 -43.48 21.02
CA ASP A 642 -9.71 -43.87 20.33
C ASP A 642 -8.65 -44.23 21.37
N ALA A 643 -8.15 -45.47 21.35
CA ALA A 643 -7.30 -46.07 22.38
C ALA A 643 -7.75 -45.79 23.84
N ASN A 644 -7.11 -44.82 24.52
CA ASN A 644 -7.43 -44.36 25.88
C ASN A 644 -8.02 -42.93 25.92
N ILE A 645 -8.33 -42.32 24.78
CA ILE A 645 -9.00 -41.03 24.69
C ILE A 645 -10.49 -41.23 24.41
N LEU A 646 -11.33 -40.60 25.24
CA LEU A 646 -12.78 -40.53 25.13
C LEU A 646 -13.17 -39.10 24.72
N SER A 647 -13.58 -38.90 23.47
CA SER A 647 -14.25 -37.67 23.08
C SER A 647 -15.72 -37.77 23.47
N ARG A 648 -16.18 -36.87 24.33
CA ARG A 648 -17.58 -36.79 24.77
C ARG A 648 -18.17 -35.47 24.30
N THR A 649 -19.10 -35.57 23.35
CA THR A 649 -20.03 -34.50 23.02
C THR A 649 -21.14 -34.43 24.07
N VAL A 650 -21.64 -33.23 24.38
CA VAL A 650 -22.90 -33.00 25.09
C VAL A 650 -23.81 -32.10 24.28
N LEU A 651 -25.13 -32.24 24.43
CA LEU A 651 -26.07 -31.18 24.06
C LEU A 651 -25.81 -30.00 25.01
N PHE A 652 -25.56 -28.82 24.45
CA PHE A 652 -25.26 -27.62 25.21
C PHE A 652 -26.52 -26.76 25.31
N GLU A 653 -27.10 -26.67 26.51
CA GLU A 653 -28.23 -25.81 26.83
C GLU A 653 -27.69 -24.53 27.52
N PRO A 654 -27.41 -23.45 26.78
CA PRO A 654 -26.67 -22.29 27.31
C PRO A 654 -27.46 -21.47 28.34
N ASP A 655 -28.79 -21.43 28.21
CA ASP A 655 -29.76 -20.92 29.18
C ASP A 655 -31.12 -21.55 28.88
N LYS A 656 -31.91 -21.86 29.92
CA LYS A 656 -33.19 -22.56 29.76
C LYS A 656 -34.34 -21.68 29.25
N ASP A 657 -34.23 -20.36 29.42
CA ASP A 657 -35.33 -19.43 29.10
C ASP A 657 -34.92 -18.32 28.11
N GLU A 658 -33.90 -17.51 28.40
CA GLU A 658 -33.63 -16.27 27.64
C GLU A 658 -33.26 -16.51 26.17
N HIS A 659 -32.29 -17.37 25.91
CA HIS A 659 -31.87 -17.68 24.54
C HIS A 659 -32.73 -18.79 23.89
N ALA A 660 -33.35 -19.66 24.69
CA ALA A 660 -34.11 -20.82 24.20
C ALA A 660 -35.28 -20.44 23.26
N GLN A 661 -35.96 -19.30 23.52
CA GLN A 661 -36.97 -18.78 22.60
C GLN A 661 -36.34 -18.19 21.32
N ARG A 662 -35.19 -17.51 21.43
CA ARG A 662 -34.50 -16.90 20.29
C ARG A 662 -34.01 -17.94 19.27
N PHE A 663 -33.78 -19.18 19.71
CA PHE A 663 -33.27 -20.29 18.91
C PHE A 663 -34.32 -21.18 18.25
N LYS A 664 -35.61 -20.84 18.34
CA LYS A 664 -36.67 -21.49 17.56
C LYS A 664 -36.55 -21.15 16.06
N GLU A 665 -37.19 -21.98 15.24
CA GLU A 665 -37.40 -21.69 13.82
C GLU A 665 -38.32 -20.48 13.65
N ARG A 666 -38.10 -19.71 12.59
CA ARG A 666 -38.84 -18.49 12.23
C ARG A 666 -39.22 -18.56 10.76
N SER A 667 -40.29 -17.86 10.38
CA SER A 667 -40.65 -17.67 8.98
C SER A 667 -39.46 -17.08 8.19
N THR A 668 -39.08 -17.74 7.10
CA THR A 668 -38.03 -17.24 6.20
C THR A 668 -38.51 -15.94 5.54
N GLU A 669 -37.84 -14.82 5.83
CA GLU A 669 -38.09 -13.55 5.15
C GLU A 669 -37.56 -13.57 3.71
N THR A 670 -38.13 -12.73 2.83
CA THR A 670 -37.82 -12.72 1.39
C THR A 670 -36.48 -12.08 1.02
N GLY A 671 -35.76 -11.50 1.99
CA GLY A 671 -34.46 -10.83 1.81
C GLY A 671 -33.27 -11.64 2.33
N GLN A 672 -32.07 -11.22 1.93
CA GLN A 672 -30.80 -11.69 2.49
C GLN A 672 -30.52 -11.02 3.85
N PRO A 673 -30.11 -11.77 4.89
CA PRO A 673 -29.96 -11.23 6.23
C PRO A 673 -28.67 -10.43 6.42
N ASP A 674 -28.76 -9.33 7.18
CA ASP A 674 -27.61 -8.68 7.84
C ASP A 674 -27.12 -9.55 9.01
N SER A 675 -26.46 -10.66 8.67
CA SER A 675 -25.94 -11.61 9.64
C SER A 675 -24.78 -11.07 10.48
N PHE A 676 -24.25 -9.87 10.19
CA PHE A 676 -23.24 -9.25 11.05
C PHE A 676 -23.88 -8.54 12.24
N ASN A 677 -24.93 -7.74 11.99
CA ASN A 677 -25.63 -6.99 13.03
C ASN A 677 -26.81 -7.75 13.66
N SER A 678 -27.20 -8.92 13.14
CA SER A 678 -28.36 -9.65 13.66
C SER A 678 -28.21 -10.08 15.14
N GLY A 679 -29.33 -9.96 15.87
CA GLY A 679 -29.44 -10.46 17.24
C GLY A 679 -29.37 -11.99 17.35
N ARG A 680 -29.44 -12.72 16.22
CA ARG A 680 -29.24 -14.17 16.15
C ARG A 680 -27.76 -14.51 16.15
N SER A 681 -26.96 -13.85 15.30
CA SER A 681 -25.51 -14.02 15.27
C SER A 681 -24.86 -13.59 16.59
N GLN A 682 -25.36 -12.52 17.23
CA GLN A 682 -24.94 -12.17 18.59
C GLN A 682 -25.24 -13.31 19.57
N ALA A 683 -26.46 -13.85 19.58
CA ALA A 683 -26.82 -14.95 20.47
C ALA A 683 -25.96 -16.22 20.23
N ILE A 684 -25.63 -16.57 18.97
CA ILE A 684 -24.71 -17.69 18.66
C ILE A 684 -23.31 -17.40 19.22
N ALA A 685 -22.83 -16.16 19.09
CA ALA A 685 -21.54 -15.72 19.61
C ALA A 685 -21.47 -15.75 21.15
N ASP A 686 -22.55 -15.38 21.83
CA ASP A 686 -22.69 -15.47 23.29
C ASP A 686 -22.65 -16.93 23.76
N VAL A 687 -23.31 -17.85 23.02
CA VAL A 687 -23.29 -19.29 23.30
C VAL A 687 -21.91 -19.90 23.08
N PHE A 688 -21.19 -19.48 22.04
CA PHE A 688 -19.80 -19.90 21.80
C PHE A 688 -18.89 -19.51 22.97
N VAL A 689 -18.97 -18.27 23.46
CA VAL A 689 -18.18 -17.83 24.62
C VAL A 689 -18.59 -18.58 25.90
N LYS A 690 -19.89 -18.81 26.11
CA LYS A 690 -20.38 -19.66 27.22
C LYS A 690 -19.84 -21.09 27.14
N SER A 691 -19.64 -21.66 25.95
CA SER A 691 -19.09 -23.02 25.79
C SER A 691 -17.57 -23.09 25.98
N LEU A 692 -16.85 -21.98 25.80
CA LEU A 692 -15.42 -21.88 26.16
C LEU A 692 -15.20 -21.80 27.68
N ASP A 693 -16.15 -21.22 28.42
CA ASP A 693 -16.12 -21.09 29.89
C ASP A 693 -14.84 -20.37 30.42
N LEU A 694 -14.51 -19.24 29.79
CA LEU A 694 -13.22 -18.52 30.00
C LEU A 694 -13.00 -17.95 31.41
N LYS A 695 -14.04 -17.93 32.25
CA LYS A 695 -14.03 -17.40 33.62
C LYS A 695 -13.80 -18.46 34.71
N ASN A 696 -13.62 -19.72 34.31
CA ASN A 696 -13.35 -20.83 35.21
C ASN A 696 -12.05 -20.62 36.03
N ASP A 697 -12.07 -21.07 37.30
CA ASP A 697 -10.93 -21.00 38.21
C ASP A 697 -9.72 -21.80 37.72
N ASP A 698 -9.91 -22.80 36.86
CA ASP A 698 -8.83 -23.63 36.31
C ASP A 698 -7.86 -22.80 35.43
N LEU A 699 -8.39 -21.94 34.56
CA LEU A 699 -7.64 -20.97 33.75
C LEU A 699 -6.97 -19.88 34.61
N LEU A 700 -7.67 -19.41 35.65
CA LEU A 700 -7.13 -18.45 36.61
C LEU A 700 -5.93 -19.03 37.37
N ASN A 701 -5.98 -20.31 37.74
CA ASN A 701 -4.91 -20.99 38.46
C ASN A 701 -3.69 -21.25 37.56
N GLU A 702 -3.87 -21.53 36.26
CA GLU A 702 -2.77 -21.55 35.30
C GLU A 702 -2.09 -20.18 35.17
N ALA A 703 -2.86 -19.10 35.00
CA ALA A 703 -2.32 -17.73 34.89
C ALA A 703 -1.66 -17.20 36.18
N ARG A 704 -2.17 -17.64 37.35
CA ARG A 704 -1.55 -17.43 38.66
C ARG A 704 -0.17 -18.08 38.74
N GLY A 705 0.02 -19.23 38.09
CA GLY A 705 1.22 -20.05 38.21
C GLY A 705 1.38 -20.68 39.60
N VAL A 706 1.91 -21.90 39.63
CA VAL A 706 2.22 -22.67 40.86
C VAL A 706 3.41 -22.02 41.56
N THR A 707 3.34 -21.76 42.88
CA THR A 707 4.53 -21.33 43.63
C THR A 707 5.46 -22.52 43.87
N SER A 708 6.72 -22.29 44.27
CA SER A 708 7.61 -23.39 44.65
C SER A 708 7.09 -24.15 45.88
N PHE A 709 6.23 -23.53 46.70
CA PHE A 709 5.62 -24.16 47.88
C PHE A 709 4.44 -25.08 47.52
N ASP A 710 3.71 -24.82 46.43
CA ASP A 710 2.52 -25.57 46.01
C ASP A 710 2.85 -26.81 45.13
N GLN A 711 4.12 -27.26 45.10
CA GLN A 711 4.66 -28.25 44.13
C GLN A 711 4.21 -29.71 44.32
N GLU A 712 3.04 -29.96 44.90
CA GLU A 712 2.46 -31.30 45.09
C GLU A 712 1.32 -31.62 44.10
N HIS A 713 1.05 -30.73 43.13
CA HIS A 713 0.04 -30.92 42.07
C HIS A 713 0.66 -30.81 40.67
N ALA A 714 0.35 -31.79 39.82
CA ALA A 714 0.78 -31.79 38.42
C ALA A 714 -0.05 -30.77 37.61
N ARG A 715 0.63 -29.86 36.91
CA ARG A 715 -0.01 -28.94 35.96
C ARG A 715 -0.76 -29.74 34.89
N ASN A 716 -2.02 -29.39 34.64
CA ASN A 716 -2.80 -30.04 33.58
C ASN A 716 -2.49 -29.40 32.22
N GLU A 717 -1.68 -30.09 31.41
CA GLU A 717 -1.33 -29.67 30.05
C GLU A 717 -2.55 -29.43 29.13
N ALA A 718 -3.72 -30.00 29.44
CA ALA A 718 -4.97 -29.69 28.73
C ALA A 718 -5.38 -28.21 28.87
N ILE A 719 -5.23 -27.67 30.09
CA ILE A 719 -5.58 -26.29 30.44
C ILE A 719 -4.53 -25.35 29.85
N TYR A 720 -3.24 -25.63 30.07
CA TYR A 720 -2.13 -24.88 29.49
C TYR A 720 -2.21 -24.82 27.95
N THR A 721 -2.54 -25.94 27.30
CA THR A 721 -2.72 -25.98 25.83
C THR A 721 -3.94 -25.17 25.38
N PHE A 722 -5.08 -25.25 26.08
CA PHE A 722 -6.25 -24.42 25.78
C PHE A 722 -5.95 -22.92 25.96
N PHE A 723 -5.27 -22.57 27.04
CA PHE A 723 -4.86 -21.20 27.38
C PHE A 723 -3.93 -20.59 26.32
N LEU A 724 -2.95 -21.37 25.84
CA LEU A 724 -2.11 -20.98 24.69
C LEU A 724 -2.88 -20.85 23.37
N ASN A 725 -3.97 -21.60 23.20
CA ASN A 725 -4.83 -21.58 22.01
C ASN A 725 -5.90 -20.48 22.04
N LEU A 726 -6.11 -19.81 23.18
CA LEU A 726 -7.09 -18.72 23.31
C LEU A 726 -6.66 -17.45 22.58
N ILE A 727 -5.34 -17.24 22.46
CA ILE A 727 -4.70 -16.13 21.74
C ILE A 727 -4.33 -16.62 20.32
N PRO A 728 -5.13 -16.34 19.27
CA PRO A 728 -4.67 -16.52 17.89
C PRO A 728 -3.52 -15.52 17.59
N LEU A 729 -2.96 -15.53 16.38
CA LEU A 729 -1.96 -14.56 15.92
C LEU A 729 -0.58 -14.61 16.63
N ARG A 730 -0.29 -15.66 17.43
CA ARG A 730 1.00 -15.81 18.15
C ARG A 730 2.22 -15.74 17.21
N SER A 731 2.09 -16.21 15.98
CA SER A 731 3.09 -16.13 14.90
C SER A 731 3.47 -14.68 14.61
N ALA A 732 2.48 -13.86 14.25
CA ALA A 732 2.66 -12.43 14.00
C ALA A 732 3.25 -11.69 15.21
N ILE A 733 2.74 -11.96 16.43
CA ILE A 733 3.25 -11.35 17.68
C ILE A 733 4.74 -11.65 17.87
N VAL A 734 5.17 -12.90 17.68
CA VAL A 734 6.58 -13.29 17.78
C VAL A 734 7.43 -12.62 16.70
N ASN A 735 6.94 -12.51 15.47
CA ASN A 735 7.66 -11.83 14.39
C ASN A 735 7.78 -10.31 14.60
N PHE A 736 6.75 -9.64 15.12
CA PHE A 736 6.85 -8.24 15.54
C PHE A 736 7.84 -8.06 16.71
N GLN A 737 7.81 -8.94 17.71
CA GLN A 737 8.75 -8.91 18.84
C GLN A 737 10.21 -9.17 18.42
N GLN A 738 10.45 -9.86 17.30
CA GLN A 738 11.76 -10.09 16.72
C GLN A 738 12.21 -8.99 15.72
N GLY A 739 11.37 -7.97 15.47
CA GLY A 739 11.67 -6.91 14.51
C GLY A 739 11.47 -7.31 13.03
N ASN A 740 10.88 -8.49 12.76
CA ASN A 740 10.57 -8.97 11.42
C ASN A 740 9.29 -8.32 10.88
N VAL A 741 9.24 -6.98 10.81
CA VAL A 741 8.01 -6.20 10.52
C VAL A 741 7.29 -6.66 9.24
N GLY A 742 8.04 -7.05 8.20
CA GLY A 742 7.47 -7.59 6.96
C GLY A 742 6.71 -8.91 7.17
N GLN A 743 7.29 -9.86 7.91
CA GLN A 743 6.57 -11.08 8.30
C GLN A 743 5.47 -10.79 9.31
N GLY A 744 5.68 -9.88 10.27
CA GLY A 744 4.65 -9.50 11.23
C GLY A 744 3.37 -8.99 10.55
N ILE A 745 3.49 -8.08 9.57
CA ILE A 745 2.32 -7.56 8.82
C ILE A 745 1.68 -8.65 7.94
N PHE A 746 2.49 -9.50 7.31
CA PHE A 746 2.01 -10.60 6.47
C PHE A 746 1.28 -11.66 7.31
N ASP A 747 1.94 -12.22 8.33
CA ASP A 747 1.39 -13.16 9.29
C ASP A 747 0.13 -12.59 9.96
N LEU A 748 0.08 -11.30 10.31
CA LEU A 748 -1.11 -10.71 10.93
C LEU A 748 -2.27 -10.57 9.92
N ALA A 749 -1.99 -10.37 8.63
CA ALA A 749 -3.02 -10.43 7.58
C ALA A 749 -3.52 -11.87 7.32
N LEU A 750 -2.68 -12.90 7.51
CA LEU A 750 -3.08 -14.31 7.38
C LEU A 750 -3.81 -14.83 8.65
N ASP A 751 -3.28 -14.56 9.84
CA ASP A 751 -3.76 -15.10 11.12
C ASP A 751 -5.10 -14.45 11.56
N VAL A 752 -5.28 -13.13 11.34
CA VAL A 752 -6.55 -12.42 11.64
C VAL A 752 -7.69 -12.95 10.77
N VAL A 753 -7.34 -13.42 9.57
CA VAL A 753 -8.29 -13.92 8.58
C VAL A 753 -8.49 -15.44 8.73
N GLY A 754 -7.54 -16.17 9.32
CA GLY A 754 -7.71 -17.56 9.74
C GLY A 754 -7.17 -18.56 8.72
N LEU A 755 -5.85 -18.69 8.65
CA LEU A 755 -5.18 -19.67 7.79
C LEU A 755 -4.39 -20.68 8.62
N VAL A 756 -4.65 -21.97 8.36
CA VAL A 756 -3.84 -23.06 8.89
C VAL A 756 -2.49 -23.08 8.15
N THR A 757 -1.42 -23.30 8.91
CA THR A 757 -0.04 -23.41 8.42
C THR A 757 0.07 -24.26 7.14
N LEU A 758 0.67 -23.71 6.08
CA LEU A 758 1.12 -24.50 4.94
C LEU A 758 2.08 -25.61 5.44
N GLY A 759 1.70 -26.87 5.17
CA GLY A 759 2.45 -28.02 5.65
C GLY A 759 3.91 -28.03 5.20
N ALA A 760 4.79 -28.58 6.04
CA ALA A 760 6.22 -28.62 5.79
C ALA A 760 6.56 -29.32 4.45
N GLY A 761 6.96 -28.55 3.43
CA GLY A 761 7.28 -29.10 2.11
C GLY A 761 7.77 -28.11 1.04
N LYS A 762 7.27 -26.86 1.00
CA LYS A 762 7.61 -25.90 -0.08
C LYS A 762 8.02 -24.48 0.34
N ALA A 763 8.26 -24.22 1.63
CA ALA A 763 8.61 -22.89 2.17
C ALA A 763 10.06 -22.42 1.88
N ALA A 764 10.62 -22.73 0.71
CA ALA A 764 12.07 -22.61 0.42
C ALA A 764 12.48 -21.47 -0.53
N GLN A 765 11.53 -20.75 -1.15
CA GLN A 765 11.84 -19.74 -2.20
C GLN A 765 11.36 -18.30 -1.93
N ALA A 766 10.47 -18.06 -0.96
CA ALA A 766 10.01 -16.70 -0.61
C ALA A 766 10.85 -16.02 0.51
N GLY A 767 11.47 -16.80 1.40
CA GLY A 767 12.06 -16.32 2.66
C GLY A 767 13.44 -15.65 2.56
N LYS A 768 13.67 -14.73 1.61
CA LYS A 768 14.98 -14.07 1.41
C LYS A 768 14.99 -12.54 1.54
N VAL A 769 13.88 -11.92 1.97
CA VAL A 769 13.79 -10.47 2.18
C VAL A 769 13.27 -10.16 3.59
N LEU A 770 13.93 -9.22 4.27
CA LEU A 770 13.61 -8.63 5.59
C LEU A 770 13.62 -9.60 6.80
N GLY A 771 14.72 -9.56 7.58
CA GLY A 771 14.78 -10.23 8.89
C GLY A 771 16.11 -10.09 9.62
N LYS A 772 16.38 -8.92 10.22
CA LYS A 772 17.28 -8.65 11.37
C LYS A 772 17.52 -7.14 11.56
N ALA A 773 16.76 -6.51 12.47
CA ALA A 773 17.07 -5.15 12.95
C ALA A 773 16.59 -4.95 14.41
N LEU A 774 17.46 -5.33 15.35
CA LEU A 774 17.50 -5.00 16.80
C LEU A 774 16.20 -4.99 17.64
N SER A 775 16.23 -5.81 18.71
CA SER A 775 15.45 -5.60 19.92
C SER A 775 16.27 -4.83 20.99
N SER A 776 15.69 -3.79 21.59
CA SER A 776 16.03 -3.26 22.92
C SER A 776 14.92 -2.30 23.38
N ALA A 777 14.80 -2.06 24.69
CA ALA A 777 13.63 -1.37 25.27
C ALA A 777 13.51 0.11 24.85
N GLY A 778 12.28 0.57 24.58
CA GLY A 778 11.98 2.01 24.43
C GLY A 778 10.67 2.39 23.72
N HIS A 779 10.29 1.73 22.61
CA HIS A 779 9.29 2.29 21.68
C HIS A 779 8.24 1.30 21.11
N VAL A 780 7.65 0.43 21.93
CA VAL A 780 6.60 -0.52 21.46
C VAL A 780 5.31 0.17 20.99
N ALA A 781 5.03 1.40 21.45
CA ALA A 781 3.73 2.08 21.29
C ALA A 781 3.36 2.56 19.88
N LYS A 782 4.27 2.57 18.88
CA LYS A 782 3.95 2.99 17.49
C LYS A 782 3.78 1.83 16.49
N ALA A 783 3.93 0.57 16.91
CA ALA A 783 3.75 -0.61 16.04
C ALA A 783 2.26 -1.01 15.78
N ALA A 784 1.32 -0.42 16.51
CA ALA A 784 -0.08 -0.87 16.56
C ALA A 784 -1.05 -0.22 15.54
N ARG A 785 -0.55 0.40 14.45
CA ARG A 785 -1.40 0.83 13.32
C ARG A 785 -1.71 -0.36 12.40
N PHE A 786 -2.57 -1.26 12.86
CA PHE A 786 -2.94 -2.43 12.06
C PHE A 786 -4.06 -2.14 11.03
N VAL A 787 -3.95 -2.77 9.88
CA VAL A 787 -4.74 -2.63 8.64
C VAL A 787 -4.74 -1.22 8.05
N GLY A 788 -4.05 -1.08 6.91
CA GLY A 788 -4.10 0.04 5.97
C GLY A 788 -5.46 0.16 5.25
N ALA A 789 -6.52 0.29 6.04
CA ALA A 789 -7.86 0.58 5.60
C ALA A 789 -8.22 1.98 6.08
N THR A 790 -8.15 2.95 5.16
CA THR A 790 -8.74 4.28 5.33
C THR A 790 -10.25 4.13 5.46
N VAL A 791 -10.85 4.75 6.49
CA VAL A 791 -12.31 4.90 6.59
C VAL A 791 -12.82 5.55 5.31
N VAL A 792 -13.88 5.02 4.72
CA VAL A 792 -14.48 5.65 3.53
C VAL A 792 -15.22 6.91 3.98
N GLU A 793 -14.71 8.09 3.62
CA GLU A 793 -15.35 9.38 3.90
C GLU A 793 -16.60 9.57 3.00
N ALA A 794 -17.42 10.58 3.30
CA ALA A 794 -18.75 10.68 2.72
C ALA A 794 -18.72 10.98 1.21
N PHE A 795 -19.53 10.26 0.42
CA PHE A 795 -19.75 10.57 -0.99
C PHE A 795 -20.42 11.95 -1.12
N ASN A 796 -19.65 12.98 -1.49
CA ASN A 796 -20.12 14.36 -1.54
C ASN A 796 -21.34 14.52 -2.47
N PRO A 797 -22.54 14.83 -1.97
CA PRO A 797 -23.76 14.91 -2.79
C PRO A 797 -23.74 16.11 -3.75
N LEU A 798 -22.97 17.16 -3.44
CA LEU A 798 -22.81 18.35 -4.28
C LEU A 798 -21.85 18.13 -5.46
N SER A 799 -21.19 16.97 -5.56
CA SER A 799 -20.40 16.58 -6.75
C SER A 799 -21.27 16.12 -7.93
N GLY A 800 -22.60 16.03 -7.75
CA GLY A 800 -23.55 15.60 -8.78
C GLY A 800 -23.69 14.08 -8.93
N MET A 801 -22.93 13.27 -8.17
CA MET A 801 -22.91 11.80 -8.29
C MET A 801 -24.28 11.15 -8.00
N GLY A 802 -25.10 11.73 -7.12
CA GLY A 802 -26.44 11.22 -6.78
C GLY A 802 -27.42 11.25 -7.96
N ASP A 803 -27.59 12.43 -8.57
CA ASP A 803 -28.43 12.61 -9.76
C ASP A 803 -27.87 11.86 -11.00
N LEU A 804 -26.56 11.59 -11.02
CA LEU A 804 -25.89 10.86 -12.10
C LEU A 804 -26.36 9.41 -12.24
N LEU A 805 -26.70 8.76 -11.13
CA LEU A 805 -27.02 7.33 -11.05
C LEU A 805 -28.50 7.06 -10.78
N ALA A 806 -29.21 7.95 -10.08
CA ALA A 806 -30.65 7.79 -9.82
C ALA A 806 -31.52 7.71 -11.10
N GLY A 807 -31.04 8.26 -12.23
CA GLY A 807 -31.69 8.12 -13.54
C GLY A 807 -31.24 6.85 -14.28
N GLY A 808 -32.02 5.77 -14.17
CA GLY A 808 -31.72 4.42 -14.70
C GLY A 808 -31.69 4.28 -16.23
N GLY A 809 -30.81 5.02 -16.93
CA GLY A 809 -30.69 4.97 -18.39
C GLY A 809 -29.39 5.57 -18.96
N ARG A 810 -28.31 5.65 -18.18
CA ARG A 810 -27.09 6.41 -18.55
C ARG A 810 -25.75 5.69 -18.34
N LEU A 811 -25.72 4.35 -18.43
CA LEU A 811 -24.47 3.57 -18.33
C LEU A 811 -23.40 3.95 -19.38
N ALA A 812 -23.80 4.42 -20.57
CA ALA A 812 -22.85 4.96 -21.55
C ALA A 812 -22.12 6.24 -21.06
N ALA A 813 -22.77 7.04 -20.20
CA ALA A 813 -22.23 8.31 -19.72
C ALA A 813 -21.21 8.15 -18.58
N SER A 814 -21.26 7.06 -17.80
CA SER A 814 -20.21 6.76 -16.81
C SER A 814 -18.91 6.30 -17.47
N GLY A 815 -18.99 5.41 -18.47
CA GLY A 815 -17.83 4.98 -19.26
C GLY A 815 -17.15 6.15 -19.99
N ALA A 816 -17.93 6.99 -20.68
CA ALA A 816 -17.41 8.17 -21.35
C ALA A 816 -16.73 9.17 -20.39
N ARG A 817 -17.33 9.42 -19.21
CA ARG A 817 -16.73 10.29 -18.18
C ARG A 817 -15.47 9.72 -17.55
N TYR A 818 -15.40 8.39 -17.34
CA TYR A 818 -14.19 7.73 -16.83
C TYR A 818 -13.02 7.86 -17.80
N SER A 819 -13.26 7.66 -19.10
CA SER A 819 -12.22 7.88 -20.13
C SER A 819 -11.80 9.36 -20.22
N ALA A 820 -12.75 10.30 -20.20
CA ALA A 820 -12.45 11.73 -20.18
C ALA A 820 -11.61 12.14 -18.94
N ALA A 821 -11.91 11.60 -17.76
CA ALA A 821 -11.13 11.83 -16.54
C ALA A 821 -9.71 11.25 -16.65
N LYS A 822 -9.55 10.04 -17.19
CA LYS A 822 -8.21 9.46 -17.44
C LYS A 822 -7.42 10.28 -18.45
N VAL A 823 -8.01 10.70 -19.57
CA VAL A 823 -7.31 11.53 -20.58
C VAL A 823 -6.92 12.90 -19.99
N ALA A 824 -7.79 13.53 -19.18
CA ALA A 824 -7.46 14.77 -18.47
C ALA A 824 -6.34 14.59 -17.41
N GLN A 825 -6.31 13.44 -16.71
CA GLN A 825 -5.21 13.09 -15.80
C GLN A 825 -3.87 12.99 -16.57
N GLN A 826 -3.87 12.37 -17.76
CA GLN A 826 -2.69 12.28 -18.61
C GLN A 826 -2.25 13.64 -19.18
N PHE A 827 -3.20 14.50 -19.57
CA PHE A 827 -2.92 15.89 -19.96
C PHE A 827 -2.23 16.67 -18.84
N ASN A 828 -2.68 16.49 -17.59
CA ASN A 828 -2.05 17.11 -16.42
C ASN A 828 -0.65 16.53 -16.12
N GLN A 829 -0.44 15.22 -16.33
CA GLN A 829 0.90 14.61 -16.26
C GLN A 829 1.84 15.20 -17.33
N LEU A 830 1.39 15.33 -18.58
CA LEU A 830 2.17 15.94 -19.68
C LEU A 830 2.51 17.41 -19.42
N ARG A 831 1.64 18.15 -18.71
CA ARG A 831 1.85 19.54 -18.30
C ARG A 831 2.86 19.67 -17.15
N GLY A 832 2.81 18.76 -16.19
CA GLY A 832 3.61 18.79 -14.96
C GLY A 832 3.14 19.86 -13.96
N SER A 833 3.42 19.64 -12.68
CA SER A 833 2.91 20.45 -11.55
C SER A 833 3.26 21.95 -11.60
N ALA A 834 4.34 22.33 -12.27
CA ALA A 834 4.78 23.71 -12.47
C ALA A 834 4.61 24.21 -13.93
N GLY A 835 3.90 23.47 -14.79
CA GLY A 835 3.91 23.71 -16.23
C GLY A 835 5.31 23.52 -16.81
N SER A 836 6.00 22.46 -16.39
CA SER A 836 7.38 22.16 -16.79
C SER A 836 7.44 21.41 -18.13
N TYR A 837 6.42 20.61 -18.44
CA TYR A 837 6.26 19.79 -19.65
C TYR A 837 7.34 18.71 -19.88
N ASP A 838 7.94 18.15 -18.82
CA ASP A 838 9.10 17.26 -18.98
C ASP A 838 8.77 15.91 -19.64
N LEU A 839 7.59 15.34 -19.40
CA LEU A 839 7.13 14.15 -20.13
C LEU A 839 6.86 14.44 -21.61
N LEU A 840 6.34 15.63 -21.94
CA LEU A 840 6.11 16.04 -23.33
C LEU A 840 7.45 16.21 -24.09
N LYS A 841 8.46 16.79 -23.43
CA LYS A 841 9.84 16.89 -23.95
C LYS A 841 10.50 15.52 -24.09
N ALA A 842 10.21 14.57 -23.20
CA ALA A 842 10.73 13.21 -23.31
C ALA A 842 10.14 12.51 -24.54
N ALA A 843 8.82 12.64 -24.76
CA ALA A 843 8.15 12.10 -25.94
C ALA A 843 8.67 12.71 -27.26
N SER A 844 8.93 14.02 -27.30
CA SER A 844 9.44 14.69 -28.51
C SER A 844 10.92 14.45 -28.85
N LYS A 845 11.60 13.56 -28.11
CA LYS A 845 12.90 13.00 -28.50
C LYS A 845 12.80 11.61 -29.15
N GLN A 846 11.63 10.97 -29.07
CA GLN A 846 11.35 9.65 -29.64
C GLN A 846 10.48 9.75 -30.90
N TYR A 847 9.66 10.80 -31.01
CA TYR A 847 8.75 11.06 -32.12
C TYR A 847 9.06 12.41 -32.78
N GLU A 848 8.54 12.64 -34.00
CA GLU A 848 8.79 13.86 -34.79
C GLU A 848 8.46 15.14 -34.02
N ASP A 849 7.43 15.07 -33.17
CA ASP A 849 6.85 16.18 -32.41
C ASP A 849 5.88 15.60 -31.36
N ALA A 850 5.71 16.27 -30.23
CA ALA A 850 4.76 15.91 -29.18
C ALA A 850 3.96 17.13 -28.74
N ALA A 851 2.63 17.03 -28.68
CA ALA A 851 1.78 18.13 -28.25
C ALA A 851 0.70 17.70 -27.25
N THR A 852 0.37 18.60 -26.33
CA THR A 852 -0.97 18.60 -25.73
C THR A 852 -1.89 19.47 -26.58
N GLY A 853 -3.17 19.08 -26.68
CA GLY A 853 -4.13 19.75 -27.56
C GLY A 853 -5.54 19.24 -27.34
N VAL A 854 -6.45 19.66 -28.21
CA VAL A 854 -7.87 19.28 -28.17
C VAL A 854 -8.21 18.41 -29.38
N PHE A 855 -8.93 17.31 -29.16
CA PHE A 855 -9.59 16.51 -30.21
C PHE A 855 -11.03 16.18 -29.78
N LYS A 856 -11.82 15.60 -30.67
CA LYS A 856 -13.22 15.23 -30.37
C LYS A 856 -13.36 13.76 -30.01
N VAL A 857 -14.20 13.46 -29.01
CA VAL A 857 -14.66 12.10 -28.68
C VAL A 857 -16.17 12.11 -28.60
N ALA A 858 -16.82 11.28 -29.44
CA ALA A 858 -18.29 11.25 -29.59
C ALA A 858 -18.95 12.63 -29.89
N GLY A 859 -18.17 13.58 -30.42
CA GLY A 859 -18.59 14.96 -30.71
C GLY A 859 -18.10 16.01 -29.69
N GLU A 860 -17.83 15.61 -28.45
CA GLU A 860 -17.38 16.50 -27.37
C GLU A 860 -15.87 16.78 -27.45
N PRO A 861 -15.39 18.02 -27.20
CA PRO A 861 -13.97 18.34 -27.15
C PRO A 861 -13.31 17.84 -25.85
N ILE A 862 -12.16 17.17 -25.97
CA ILE A 862 -11.36 16.68 -24.84
C ILE A 862 -9.91 17.18 -24.98
N GLU A 863 -9.34 17.70 -23.88
CA GLU A 863 -7.92 18.02 -23.75
C GLU A 863 -7.10 16.74 -23.51
N GLY A 864 -6.09 16.48 -24.34
CA GLY A 864 -5.26 15.26 -24.24
C GLY A 864 -3.87 15.41 -24.86
N GLY A 865 -3.10 14.32 -24.83
CA GLY A 865 -1.76 14.23 -25.42
C GLY A 865 -1.74 13.51 -26.77
N ALA A 866 -0.89 13.97 -27.68
CA ALA A 866 -0.64 13.33 -28.96
C ALA A 866 0.83 13.47 -29.38
N VAL A 867 1.29 12.59 -30.27
CA VAL A 867 2.57 12.71 -30.97
C VAL A 867 2.37 12.64 -32.48
N LEU A 868 3.29 13.28 -33.21
CA LEU A 868 3.33 13.25 -34.67
C LEU A 868 4.21 12.08 -35.14
N HIS A 869 3.68 11.28 -36.06
CA HIS A 869 4.39 10.16 -36.65
C HIS A 869 3.95 9.96 -38.11
N HIS A 870 4.90 9.97 -39.03
CA HIS A 870 4.69 10.01 -40.48
C HIS A 870 3.68 11.08 -40.91
N GLY A 871 3.80 12.29 -40.32
CA GLY A 871 2.94 13.43 -40.61
C GLY A 871 1.48 13.32 -40.14
N LYS A 872 1.13 12.31 -39.32
CA LYS A 872 -0.20 12.14 -38.72
C LYS A 872 -0.11 12.23 -37.19
N TRP A 873 -1.12 12.82 -36.56
CA TRP A 873 -1.23 12.89 -35.09
C TRP A 873 -1.89 11.63 -34.54
N TYR A 874 -1.28 11.03 -33.52
CA TYR A 874 -1.82 9.85 -32.80
C TYR A 874 -1.90 10.15 -31.31
N ALA A 875 -2.94 9.62 -30.64
CA ALA A 875 -3.11 9.79 -29.20
C ALA A 875 -1.93 9.14 -28.44
N PHE A 876 -1.47 9.77 -27.36
CA PHE A 876 -0.27 9.37 -26.64
C PHE A 876 -0.58 8.95 -25.20
N ASP A 877 -0.21 7.72 -24.83
CA ASP A 877 -0.29 7.23 -23.46
C ASP A 877 0.97 7.58 -22.67
N THR A 878 0.79 8.36 -21.61
CA THR A 878 1.84 8.78 -20.67
C THR A 878 2.42 7.68 -19.79
N HIS A 879 1.72 6.56 -19.62
CA HIS A 879 2.14 5.49 -18.70
C HIS A 879 3.06 4.48 -19.40
N THR A 880 2.76 4.14 -20.65
CA THR A 880 3.66 3.35 -21.53
C THR A 880 4.63 4.20 -22.34
N MET A 881 4.44 5.53 -22.39
CA MET A 881 5.17 6.49 -23.24
C MET A 881 5.10 6.14 -24.74
N ARG A 882 3.92 5.71 -25.21
CA ARG A 882 3.69 5.24 -26.59
C ARG A 882 2.43 5.87 -27.20
N PRO A 883 2.42 6.14 -28.52
CA PRO A 883 1.19 6.41 -29.23
C PRO A 883 0.36 5.15 -29.45
N TYR A 884 -0.95 5.35 -29.62
CA TYR A 884 -1.91 4.26 -29.82
C TYR A 884 -3.04 4.64 -30.79
N GLY A 885 -3.78 3.63 -31.26
CA GLY A 885 -4.98 3.80 -32.07
C GLY A 885 -4.75 4.26 -33.51
N ARG A 886 -5.83 4.77 -34.11
CA ARG A 886 -5.82 5.42 -35.44
C ARG A 886 -5.49 6.93 -35.30
N PRO A 887 -5.18 7.64 -36.39
CA PRO A 887 -4.93 9.08 -36.34
C PRO A 887 -6.10 9.85 -35.73
N LEU A 888 -5.78 10.88 -34.95
CA LEU A 888 -6.76 11.78 -34.37
C LEU A 888 -7.36 12.70 -35.44
N GLU A 889 -8.67 12.64 -35.59
CA GLU A 889 -9.45 13.60 -36.37
C GLU A 889 -9.62 14.91 -35.59
N ASP A 890 -9.58 16.04 -36.31
CA ASP A 890 -9.70 17.40 -35.76
C ASP A 890 -8.74 17.77 -34.61
N PHE A 891 -7.58 17.11 -34.47
CA PHE A 891 -6.63 17.46 -33.40
C PHE A 891 -6.01 18.85 -33.60
N VAL A 892 -6.22 19.73 -32.62
CA VAL A 892 -5.67 21.08 -32.56
C VAL A 892 -4.54 21.15 -31.53
N PRO A 893 -3.25 21.21 -31.94
CA PRO A 893 -2.13 21.27 -31.01
C PRO A 893 -2.04 22.63 -30.31
N GLY A 894 -1.94 22.57 -28.97
CA GLY A 894 -1.72 23.70 -28.07
C GLY A 894 -0.25 23.81 -27.65
N ALA A 895 0.12 23.21 -26.51
CA ALA A 895 1.50 23.17 -26.06
C ALA A 895 2.27 22.10 -26.86
N ARG A 896 3.30 22.52 -27.60
CA ARG A 896 4.03 21.69 -28.57
C ARG A 896 5.51 21.59 -28.19
N ALA A 897 6.13 20.43 -28.37
CA ALA A 897 7.54 20.17 -28.11
C ALA A 897 8.20 19.38 -29.25
N VAL A 898 9.43 19.74 -29.63
CA VAL A 898 10.23 19.13 -30.71
C VAL A 898 11.68 19.03 -30.24
N ASP A 899 12.29 17.84 -30.36
CA ASP A 899 13.64 17.49 -29.85
C ASP A 899 13.88 17.90 -28.36
N GLY A 900 12.87 17.66 -27.52
CA GLY A 900 12.92 18.00 -26.11
C GLY A 900 12.86 19.50 -25.77
N GLU A 901 12.67 20.39 -26.74
CA GLU A 901 12.41 21.81 -26.51
C GLU A 901 10.94 22.17 -26.76
N LEU A 902 10.43 23.22 -26.08
CA LEU A 902 9.06 23.71 -26.27
C LEU A 902 9.00 24.74 -27.38
N SER A 903 8.04 24.62 -28.31
CA SER A 903 7.81 25.58 -29.38
C SER A 903 7.31 26.93 -28.86
N ASN A 904 7.66 27.99 -29.58
CA ASN A 904 7.24 29.37 -29.32
C ASN A 904 5.71 29.56 -29.26
N ARG A 905 4.93 28.66 -29.91
CA ARG A 905 3.46 28.68 -29.99
C ARG A 905 2.77 28.79 -28.63
N LEU A 906 3.34 28.18 -27.58
CA LEU A 906 2.83 28.22 -26.21
C LEU A 906 2.81 29.66 -25.61
N PHE A 907 3.53 30.60 -26.24
CA PHE A 907 3.70 31.97 -25.79
C PHE A 907 3.33 33.02 -26.85
N ASP A 908 2.62 32.64 -27.92
CA ASP A 908 2.24 33.58 -29.00
C ASP A 908 1.43 34.79 -28.50
N GLN A 909 0.66 34.62 -27.42
CA GLN A 909 -0.03 35.70 -26.70
C GLN A 909 0.88 36.82 -26.14
N PHE A 910 2.20 36.59 -26.09
CA PHE A 910 3.20 37.58 -25.69
C PHE A 910 4.03 38.12 -26.88
N LYS A 911 3.85 37.55 -28.08
CA LYS A 911 4.61 37.90 -29.28
C LYS A 911 4.36 39.36 -29.69
N VAL A 912 5.39 40.03 -30.21
CA VAL A 912 5.29 41.36 -30.83
C VAL A 912 5.68 41.29 -32.32
N PRO A 913 5.24 42.24 -33.17
CA PRO A 913 5.52 42.22 -34.61
C PRO A 913 7.01 42.35 -34.94
N GLU A 914 7.46 41.75 -36.05
CA GLU A 914 8.87 41.78 -36.47
C GLU A 914 9.40 43.18 -36.75
N SER A 915 8.51 44.13 -37.09
CA SER A 915 8.84 45.55 -37.22
C SER A 915 9.40 46.19 -35.94
N ARG A 916 9.28 45.52 -34.77
CA ARG A 916 9.92 45.95 -33.51
C ARG A 916 11.44 45.75 -33.47
N ILE A 917 12.00 44.90 -34.34
CA ILE A 917 13.47 44.71 -34.47
C ILE A 917 14.01 45.03 -35.87
N ALA A 918 13.15 45.45 -36.80
CA ALA A 918 13.57 45.85 -38.14
C ALA A 918 14.59 47.01 -38.08
N GLY A 919 15.77 46.81 -38.68
CA GLY A 919 16.88 47.76 -38.64
C GLY A 919 17.71 47.76 -37.34
N LEU A 920 17.34 46.97 -36.32
CA LEU A 920 18.14 46.84 -35.09
C LEU A 920 19.18 45.73 -35.22
N SER A 921 20.38 45.98 -34.70
CA SER A 921 21.45 44.96 -34.60
C SER A 921 21.40 44.25 -33.26
N ARG A 922 21.61 42.93 -33.26
CA ARG A 922 21.67 42.12 -32.04
C ARG A 922 22.99 42.33 -31.31
N ASN A 923 22.93 42.60 -30.00
CA ASN A 923 24.11 42.76 -29.16
C ASN A 923 24.74 41.40 -28.76
N SER A 924 25.86 41.45 -28.03
CA SER A 924 26.58 40.27 -27.51
C SER A 924 25.83 39.47 -26.43
N GLN A 925 24.65 39.92 -26.02
CA GLN A 925 23.74 39.26 -25.07
C GLN A 925 22.49 38.67 -25.76
N GLY A 926 22.44 38.68 -27.10
CA GLY A 926 21.30 38.18 -27.88
C GLY A 926 20.13 39.15 -28.02
N VAL A 927 20.27 40.40 -27.57
CA VAL A 927 19.18 41.40 -27.46
C VAL A 927 19.22 42.42 -28.60
N TYR A 928 18.05 42.80 -29.09
CA TYR A 928 17.81 43.90 -30.02
C TYR A 928 17.30 45.10 -29.22
N VAL A 929 18.13 46.14 -29.08
CA VAL A 929 17.81 47.34 -28.29
C VAL A 929 17.43 48.48 -29.22
N ALA A 930 16.31 49.15 -28.96
CA ALA A 930 15.86 50.30 -29.75
C ALA A 930 16.79 51.52 -29.55
N ALA A 931 16.76 52.45 -30.50
CA ALA A 931 17.62 53.64 -30.48
C ALA A 931 17.35 54.62 -29.31
N ASP A 932 16.23 54.45 -28.59
CA ASP A 932 15.92 55.17 -27.36
C ASP A 932 16.53 54.53 -26.09
N GLY A 933 17.08 53.32 -26.19
CA GLY A 933 17.61 52.55 -25.07
C GLY A 933 16.55 52.04 -24.07
N HIS A 934 15.26 52.35 -24.28
CA HIS A 934 14.17 52.07 -23.34
C HIS A 934 13.39 50.81 -23.68
N LEU A 935 13.32 50.43 -24.96
CA LEU A 935 12.68 49.18 -25.40
C LEU A 935 13.74 48.18 -25.88
N SER A 936 13.74 47.00 -25.26
CA SER A 936 14.56 45.86 -25.63
C SER A 936 13.68 44.69 -26.07
N HIS A 937 14.17 43.94 -27.05
CA HIS A 937 13.49 42.77 -27.60
C HIS A 937 14.47 41.61 -27.76
N ILE A 938 13.97 40.39 -27.72
CA ILE A 938 14.72 39.21 -28.17
C ILE A 938 13.98 38.56 -29.34
N ARG A 939 14.74 37.96 -30.25
CA ARG A 939 14.22 36.95 -31.17
C ARG A 939 14.53 35.58 -30.58
N ASN A 940 13.52 34.74 -30.42
CA ASN A 940 13.69 33.32 -30.16
C ASN A 940 13.34 32.51 -31.41
N ILE A 941 14.23 31.63 -31.85
CA ILE A 941 14.00 30.64 -32.90
C ILE A 941 13.87 29.28 -32.20
N ASP A 942 12.68 28.65 -32.31
CA ASP A 942 12.47 27.32 -31.72
C ASP A 942 13.12 26.20 -32.55
N SER A 943 13.16 24.97 -32.01
CA SER A 943 13.75 23.80 -32.67
C SER A 943 13.09 23.44 -34.01
N ALA A 944 11.87 23.93 -34.27
CA ALA A 944 11.17 23.84 -35.56
C ALA A 944 11.43 25.04 -36.50
N GLY A 945 12.40 25.91 -36.17
CA GLY A 945 12.85 27.04 -36.99
C GLY A 945 11.98 28.29 -36.91
N ASN A 946 10.96 28.34 -36.06
CA ASN A 946 9.98 29.43 -36.06
C ASN A 946 10.45 30.61 -35.20
N ALA A 947 10.56 31.79 -35.81
CA ALA A 947 10.88 33.01 -35.08
C ALA A 947 9.66 33.58 -34.34
N SER A 948 9.79 33.79 -33.04
CA SER A 948 8.94 34.68 -32.25
C SER A 948 9.77 35.75 -31.56
N ILE A 949 9.21 36.95 -31.46
CA ILE A 949 9.88 38.11 -30.87
C ILE A 949 9.10 38.54 -29.65
N TYR A 950 9.82 38.80 -28.57
CA TYR A 950 9.28 39.16 -27.28
C TYR A 950 9.87 40.49 -26.82
N GLU A 951 9.04 41.40 -26.31
CA GLU A 951 9.53 42.54 -25.55
C GLU A 951 10.16 42.01 -24.26
N VAL A 952 11.35 42.49 -23.90
CA VAL A 952 12.06 42.09 -22.68
C VAL A 952 12.52 43.29 -21.90
N ARG A 953 12.56 43.14 -20.56
CA ARG A 953 13.19 44.10 -19.66
C ARG A 953 14.04 43.34 -18.64
N GLN A 954 14.92 44.06 -17.95
CA GLN A 954 15.84 43.47 -16.95
C GLN A 954 16.70 42.33 -17.54
N VAL A 955 17.26 42.53 -18.73
CA VAL A 955 18.24 41.55 -19.26
C VAL A 955 19.47 41.59 -18.35
N THR A 956 19.76 40.46 -17.72
CA THR A 956 20.78 40.35 -16.66
C THR A 956 21.74 39.23 -16.98
N ARG A 957 23.04 39.46 -16.77
CA ARG A 957 24.05 38.40 -16.79
C ARG A 957 24.21 37.86 -15.38
N ILE A 958 23.96 36.58 -15.20
CA ILE A 958 24.10 35.88 -13.91
C ILE A 958 25.54 35.39 -13.70
N ALA A 959 25.85 34.93 -12.47
CA ALA A 959 27.22 34.70 -12.01
C ALA A 959 28.00 33.59 -12.74
N ASP A 960 27.31 32.70 -13.47
CA ASP A 960 27.93 31.69 -14.35
C ASP A 960 28.23 32.20 -15.78
N GLY A 961 27.94 33.48 -16.06
CA GLY A 961 28.16 34.13 -17.34
C GLY A 961 26.98 34.03 -18.33
N LYS A 962 25.92 33.27 -18.03
CA LYS A 962 24.73 33.22 -18.88
C LYS A 962 23.94 34.54 -18.81
N VAL A 963 23.11 34.77 -19.82
CA VAL A 963 22.18 35.91 -19.89
C VAL A 963 20.76 35.42 -19.68
N GLN A 964 20.00 36.11 -18.84
CA GLN A 964 18.56 35.89 -18.67
C GLN A 964 17.78 37.15 -19.08
N ALA A 965 16.63 36.96 -19.70
CA ALA A 965 15.73 38.02 -20.15
C ALA A 965 14.29 37.71 -19.70
N ARG A 966 13.63 38.71 -19.08
CA ARG A 966 12.27 38.60 -18.58
C ARG A 966 11.30 39.23 -19.58
N VAL A 967 10.32 38.46 -20.04
CA VAL A 967 9.39 38.90 -21.09
C VAL A 967 8.29 39.80 -20.52
N TYR A 968 7.99 40.86 -21.24
CA TYR A 968 6.92 41.81 -20.98
C TYR A 968 5.93 41.79 -22.16
N HIS A 969 4.67 42.17 -21.89
CA HIS A 969 3.66 42.37 -22.91
C HIS A 969 2.66 43.43 -22.42
N ASN A 970 2.26 44.36 -23.29
CA ASN A 970 1.40 45.50 -22.95
C ASN A 970 1.82 46.23 -21.66
N ASN A 971 3.13 46.52 -21.56
CA ASN A 971 3.77 47.19 -20.41
C ASN A 971 3.67 46.42 -19.06
N ARG A 972 3.23 45.15 -19.06
CA ARG A 972 3.15 44.28 -17.88
C ARG A 972 4.19 43.15 -17.96
N GLN A 973 4.73 42.78 -16.80
CA GLN A 973 5.60 41.61 -16.64
C GLN A 973 4.81 40.33 -16.91
N THR A 974 5.36 39.41 -17.70
CA THR A 974 4.78 38.07 -17.92
C THR A 974 5.39 37.03 -16.97
N SER A 975 4.81 35.83 -16.96
CA SER A 975 5.35 34.64 -16.29
C SER A 975 6.58 34.03 -16.99
N LEU A 976 6.97 34.53 -18.17
CA LEU A 976 8.01 33.95 -19.00
C LEU A 976 9.39 34.56 -18.71
N LEU A 977 10.27 33.74 -18.15
CA LEU A 977 11.70 33.99 -18.00
C LEU A 977 12.49 33.07 -18.96
N LEU A 978 13.43 33.66 -19.69
CA LEU A 978 14.21 33.00 -20.74
C LEU A 978 15.71 33.16 -20.49
N GLU A 979 16.48 32.12 -20.78
CA GLU A 979 17.94 32.04 -20.69
C GLU A 979 18.53 31.96 -22.10
N HIS A 980 19.52 32.78 -22.42
CA HIS A 980 20.21 32.77 -23.71
C HIS A 980 21.09 31.51 -23.82
N ILE A 981 20.91 30.73 -24.88
CA ILE A 981 21.80 29.62 -25.22
C ILE A 981 22.87 30.11 -26.20
N GLN A 982 22.46 30.51 -27.40
CA GLN A 982 23.35 30.98 -28.47
C GLN A 982 22.57 31.75 -29.54
N GLY A 983 23.17 32.74 -30.19
CA GLY A 983 22.54 33.43 -31.32
C GLY A 983 21.17 34.03 -30.98
N ASP A 984 20.11 33.50 -31.61
CA ASP A 984 18.70 33.80 -31.35
C ASP A 984 17.95 32.62 -30.68
N GLN A 985 18.63 31.73 -29.97
CA GLN A 985 18.03 30.62 -29.22
C GLN A 985 17.98 30.93 -27.72
N TRP A 986 16.78 30.83 -27.16
CA TRP A 986 16.45 31.18 -25.78
C TRP A 986 15.57 30.10 -25.13
N ARG A 987 16.00 29.57 -23.99
CA ARG A 987 15.35 28.49 -23.26
C ARG A 987 14.56 29.00 -22.06
N ARG A 988 13.33 28.51 -21.88
CA ARG A 988 12.48 28.85 -20.73
C ARG A 988 12.98 28.22 -19.42
N LEU A 989 12.97 29.01 -18.34
CA LEU A 989 13.38 28.59 -17.00
C LEU A 989 12.25 28.17 -16.04
N GLY A 990 10.98 28.31 -16.44
CA GLY A 990 9.81 27.91 -15.63
C GLY A 990 8.93 29.08 -15.22
N VAL A 991 8.07 28.89 -14.20
CA VAL A 991 7.16 29.94 -13.69
C VAL A 991 7.45 30.26 -12.23
N ARG A 992 8.10 31.41 -12.00
CA ARG A 992 7.83 32.28 -10.84
C ARG A 992 7.61 33.71 -11.37
N GLY A 993 6.35 34.16 -11.29
CA GLY A 993 5.86 35.40 -11.86
C GLY A 993 5.56 36.45 -10.81
N GLY A 994 5.75 37.72 -11.17
CA GLY A 994 5.62 38.87 -10.28
C GLY A 994 6.94 39.23 -9.61
N HIS A 995 7.36 40.49 -9.74
CA HIS A 995 8.32 41.05 -8.80
C HIS A 995 7.65 41.20 -7.44
N PRO A 996 8.29 40.77 -6.34
CA PRO A 996 7.89 41.26 -5.03
C PRO A 996 8.06 42.78 -4.98
N VAL A 997 7.32 43.45 -4.10
CA VAL A 997 7.75 44.76 -3.61
C VAL A 997 9.16 44.55 -3.02
N SER A 998 10.10 45.45 -3.36
CA SER A 998 11.44 45.47 -2.77
C SER A 998 11.34 45.24 -1.27
N VAL A 999 12.10 44.29 -0.72
CA VAL A 999 12.03 43.94 0.72
C VAL A 999 12.18 45.21 1.55
N LYS A 1000 13.18 46.02 1.20
CA LYS A 1000 13.49 47.33 1.80
C LYS A 1000 12.35 48.36 1.72
N ALA A 1001 11.47 48.24 0.73
CA ALA A 1001 10.28 49.09 0.57
C ALA A 1001 9.02 48.52 1.26
N ASP A 1002 9.07 47.29 1.78
CA ASP A 1002 8.01 46.66 2.59
C ASP A 1002 8.46 46.34 4.02
N LEU A 1003 9.69 46.69 4.44
CA LEU A 1003 10.12 46.61 5.84
C LEU A 1003 9.35 47.64 6.68
N GLY A 1004 8.47 47.15 7.53
CA GLY A 1004 7.84 47.89 8.62
C GLY A 1004 8.68 47.87 9.91
N PRO A 1005 8.05 48.00 11.09
CA PRO A 1005 8.78 48.02 12.36
C PRO A 1005 9.50 46.71 12.63
N GLN A 1006 10.64 46.80 13.33
CA GLN A 1006 11.32 45.65 13.93
C GLN A 1006 10.40 45.03 14.99
N ILE A 1007 10.20 43.71 14.93
CA ILE A 1007 9.35 42.91 15.83
C ILE A 1007 10.12 41.82 16.58
N GLY A 1008 11.37 41.54 16.20
CA GLY A 1008 12.23 40.58 16.89
C GLY A 1008 13.70 40.69 16.47
N GLN A 1009 14.60 40.07 17.22
CA GLN A 1009 16.03 40.00 16.90
C GLN A 1009 16.67 38.80 17.60
N GLY A 1010 17.51 38.07 16.87
CA GLY A 1010 18.26 36.92 17.38
C GLY A 1010 19.69 36.88 16.85
N SER A 1011 20.42 35.82 17.18
CA SER A 1011 21.81 35.62 16.74
C SER A 1011 21.99 35.44 15.23
N GLU A 1012 20.93 35.05 14.52
CA GLU A 1012 20.94 34.79 13.07
C GLU A 1012 20.39 35.93 12.22
N GLY A 1013 19.75 36.95 12.83
CA GLY A 1013 19.07 37.98 12.06
C GLY A 1013 18.12 38.89 12.84
N VAL A 1014 17.59 39.88 12.15
CA VAL A 1014 16.58 40.83 12.65
C VAL A 1014 15.25 40.55 11.97
N VAL A 1015 14.15 40.55 12.73
CA VAL A 1015 12.81 40.28 12.21
C VAL A 1015 11.99 41.56 12.17
N TYR A 1016 11.43 41.89 11.01
CA TYR A 1016 10.56 43.04 10.76
C TYR A 1016 9.16 42.57 10.37
N ALA A 1017 8.11 43.35 10.67
CA ALA A 1017 6.80 43.18 10.04
C ALA A 1017 6.83 43.71 8.59
N SER A 1018 5.89 43.26 7.73
CA SER A 1018 5.58 43.99 6.49
C SER A 1018 4.83 45.30 6.77
N LEU A 1019 4.84 46.25 5.82
CA LEU A 1019 4.08 47.49 5.95
C LEU A 1019 2.56 47.26 5.94
N ASP A 1020 2.09 46.22 5.24
CA ASP A 1020 0.69 45.78 5.27
C ASP A 1020 0.33 44.96 6.53
N GLY A 1021 1.33 44.66 7.38
CA GLY A 1021 1.19 43.94 8.63
C GLY A 1021 0.90 42.44 8.53
N LYS A 1022 0.79 41.85 7.33
CA LYS A 1022 0.40 40.44 7.11
C LYS A 1022 1.56 39.45 7.03
N SER A 1023 2.79 39.94 6.84
CA SER A 1023 4.00 39.13 6.73
C SER A 1023 5.04 39.54 7.77
N ALA A 1024 6.07 38.73 7.91
CA ALA A 1024 7.32 39.09 8.56
C ALA A 1024 8.52 38.80 7.64
N TYR A 1025 9.62 39.51 7.88
CA TYR A 1025 10.89 39.40 7.17
C TYR A 1025 12.03 39.13 8.17
N LYS A 1026 12.62 37.92 8.16
CA LYS A 1026 13.88 37.61 8.89
C LYS A 1026 15.05 38.00 7.97
N ASP A 1027 15.70 39.13 8.25
CA ASP A 1027 16.93 39.59 7.58
C ASP A 1027 18.13 38.83 8.15
N LEU A 1028 18.73 37.97 7.32
CA LEU A 1028 19.85 37.08 7.65
C LEU A 1028 21.22 37.71 7.34
N GLY A 1029 21.26 39.00 7.00
CA GLY A 1029 22.48 39.73 6.73
C GLY A 1029 23.06 39.54 5.32
N PRO A 1030 24.32 39.99 5.10
CA PRO A 1030 25.00 39.93 3.81
C PRO A 1030 25.19 38.49 3.31
N THR A 1031 25.05 38.28 2.00
CA THR A 1031 25.17 36.96 1.37
C THR A 1031 26.03 37.02 0.10
N ARG A 1032 26.58 35.86 -0.28
CA ARG A 1032 27.22 35.64 -1.59
C ARG A 1032 26.24 35.11 -2.65
N LEU A 1033 25.01 34.78 -2.26
CA LEU A 1033 23.95 34.42 -3.19
C LEU A 1033 23.55 35.65 -4.02
N THR A 1034 23.38 35.47 -5.33
CA THR A 1034 22.84 36.51 -6.24
C THR A 1034 21.36 36.32 -6.55
N THR A 1035 20.80 35.17 -6.17
CA THR A 1035 19.38 34.81 -6.31
C THR A 1035 18.99 33.82 -5.21
N ALA A 1036 17.70 33.70 -4.91
CA ALA A 1036 17.13 32.63 -4.09
C ALA A 1036 16.76 31.38 -4.91
N GLU A 1037 16.85 31.45 -6.24
CA GLU A 1037 16.49 30.35 -7.14
C GLU A 1037 17.51 29.21 -7.06
N GLY A 1038 17.03 27.97 -6.93
CA GLY A 1038 17.86 26.79 -6.65
C GLY A 1038 18.40 26.70 -5.21
N HIS A 1039 18.31 27.76 -4.40
CA HIS A 1039 18.72 27.73 -2.98
C HIS A 1039 17.60 27.14 -2.10
N ILE A 1040 17.78 25.90 -1.65
CA ILE A 1040 16.90 25.26 -0.67
C ILE A 1040 17.29 25.73 0.74
N ASP A 1041 16.29 26.17 1.50
CA ASP A 1041 16.43 26.55 2.90
C ASP A 1041 15.47 25.71 3.76
N MET A 1042 15.98 24.95 4.71
CA MET A 1042 15.19 23.98 5.46
C MET A 1042 14.13 24.63 6.35
N ALA A 1043 14.40 25.82 6.92
CA ALA A 1043 13.40 26.53 7.71
C ALA A 1043 12.19 26.92 6.84
N VAL A 1044 12.44 27.34 5.60
CA VAL A 1044 11.38 27.65 4.61
C VAL A 1044 10.64 26.38 4.15
N VAL A 1045 11.35 25.27 3.91
CA VAL A 1045 10.70 23.98 3.57
C VAL A 1045 9.78 23.52 4.70
N ASN A 1046 10.28 23.50 5.94
CA ASN A 1046 9.51 23.07 7.11
C ASN A 1046 8.35 24.02 7.43
N MET A 1047 8.52 25.33 7.25
CA MET A 1047 7.43 26.31 7.35
C MET A 1047 6.30 26.03 6.37
N ASN A 1048 6.61 25.78 5.09
CA ASN A 1048 5.59 25.42 4.11
C ASN A 1048 4.96 24.05 4.42
N LYS A 1049 5.76 23.04 4.77
CA LYS A 1049 5.28 21.70 5.20
C LYS A 1049 4.32 21.80 6.39
N TYR A 1050 4.59 22.66 7.38
CA TYR A 1050 3.76 22.86 8.57
C TYR A 1050 2.51 23.73 8.33
N TYR A 1051 2.66 24.91 7.73
CA TYR A 1051 1.59 25.93 7.60
C TYR A 1051 0.82 25.90 6.27
N GLY A 1052 1.37 25.30 5.22
CA GLY A 1052 0.80 25.28 3.86
C GLY A 1052 1.73 25.91 2.83
N ASP A 1053 1.61 25.49 1.58
CA ASP A 1053 2.48 25.95 0.49
C ASP A 1053 2.38 27.45 0.25
N GLY A 1054 3.54 28.11 0.15
CA GLY A 1054 3.65 29.56 -0.04
C GLY A 1054 3.58 30.38 1.26
N PHE A 1055 3.48 29.75 2.43
CA PHE A 1055 3.58 30.43 3.72
C PHE A 1055 4.94 31.10 3.94
N ALA A 1056 6.04 30.53 3.41
CA ALA A 1056 7.37 31.10 3.52
C ALA A 1056 8.19 31.01 2.21
N VAL A 1057 9.09 31.97 1.99
CA VAL A 1057 9.96 32.04 0.81
C VAL A 1057 11.30 32.72 1.12
N VAL A 1058 12.40 32.20 0.56
CA VAL A 1058 13.71 32.85 0.60
C VAL A 1058 13.74 33.99 -0.43
N MET A 1059 14.31 35.12 -0.06
CA MET A 1059 14.53 36.28 -0.93
C MET A 1059 16.00 36.74 -0.84
N VAL A 1060 16.52 37.30 -1.93
CA VAL A 1060 17.88 37.85 -2.01
C VAL A 1060 17.80 39.20 -2.72
N GLU A 1061 18.26 40.26 -2.07
CA GLU A 1061 18.13 41.64 -2.55
C GLU A 1061 19.25 42.51 -1.94
N ASP A 1062 19.79 43.49 -2.69
CA ASP A 1062 20.90 44.38 -2.27
C ASP A 1062 22.10 43.65 -1.62
N GLY A 1063 22.40 42.42 -2.05
CA GLY A 1063 23.47 41.59 -1.49
C GLY A 1063 23.19 41.02 -0.09
N ARG A 1064 21.92 41.01 0.34
CA ARG A 1064 21.44 40.47 1.61
C ARG A 1064 20.47 39.31 1.39
N LYS A 1065 20.41 38.38 2.33
CA LYS A 1065 19.45 37.26 2.34
C LYS A 1065 18.31 37.56 3.33
N TYR A 1066 17.07 37.32 2.90
CA TYR A 1066 15.88 37.43 3.73
C TYR A 1066 15.05 36.14 3.65
N ILE A 1067 14.23 35.89 4.67
CA ILE A 1067 13.08 34.99 4.57
C ILE A 1067 11.82 35.82 4.79
N LYS A 1068 10.92 35.86 3.79
CA LYS A 1068 9.56 36.36 3.96
C LYS A 1068 8.66 35.21 4.40
N MET A 1069 7.86 35.43 5.42
CA MET A 1069 6.95 34.43 6.01
C MET A 1069 5.59 35.07 6.34
N GLY A 1070 4.53 34.27 6.38
CA GLY A 1070 3.24 34.68 6.93
C GLY A 1070 3.39 35.07 8.40
N ARG A 1071 2.74 36.17 8.80
CA ARG A 1071 2.80 36.63 10.20
C ARG A 1071 1.98 35.70 11.10
N ILE A 1072 2.56 35.32 12.23
CA ILE A 1072 1.90 34.56 13.29
C ILE A 1072 1.54 35.52 14.42
N ASP A 1073 0.26 35.57 14.79
CA ASP A 1073 -0.20 36.32 15.96
C ASP A 1073 0.15 35.54 17.23
N GLY A 1074 0.92 36.15 18.15
CA GLY A 1074 1.26 35.52 19.44
C GLY A 1074 2.35 36.26 20.21
N VAL A 1075 2.80 35.64 21.29
CA VAL A 1075 3.93 36.09 22.15
C VAL A 1075 4.97 34.97 22.24
N ASP A 1076 6.25 35.31 22.12
CA ASP A 1076 7.38 34.40 22.31
C ASP A 1076 7.34 33.75 23.71
N LEU A 1077 7.33 32.41 23.76
CA LEU A 1077 7.22 31.66 25.02
C LEU A 1077 8.38 31.91 25.99
N SER A 1078 9.57 32.28 25.49
CA SER A 1078 10.73 32.63 26.33
C SER A 1078 10.60 34.00 26.99
N THR A 1079 9.67 34.85 26.53
CA THR A 1079 9.37 36.17 27.12
C THR A 1079 8.23 36.16 28.14
N LEU A 1080 7.55 35.02 28.31
CA LEU A 1080 6.45 34.88 29.26
C LEU A 1080 6.95 34.67 30.69
N GLU A 1081 6.29 35.30 31.67
CA GLU A 1081 6.60 35.07 33.08
C GLU A 1081 6.19 33.64 33.52
N LYS A 1082 6.92 33.08 34.48
CA LYS A 1082 6.58 31.77 35.07
C LYS A 1082 5.18 31.83 35.69
N LYS A 1083 4.34 30.82 35.42
CA LYS A 1083 2.92 30.74 35.80
C LYS A 1083 1.97 31.76 35.13
N SER A 1084 2.35 32.39 34.01
CA SER A 1084 1.47 33.34 33.30
C SER A 1084 0.43 32.70 32.37
N LEU A 1085 0.59 31.42 31.99
CA LEU A 1085 -0.34 30.68 31.13
C LEU A 1085 -1.39 29.93 31.97
N PRO A 1086 -2.64 29.80 31.50
CA PRO A 1086 -3.68 29.06 32.23
C PRO A 1086 -3.39 27.54 32.25
N PRO A 1087 -3.95 26.77 33.21
CA PRO A 1087 -3.82 25.31 33.24
C PRO A 1087 -4.23 24.62 31.93
N SER A 1088 -5.25 25.15 31.24
CA SER A 1088 -5.71 24.68 29.93
C SER A 1088 -4.69 24.83 28.79
N ALA A 1089 -3.56 25.52 29.01
CA ALA A 1089 -2.46 25.61 28.04
C ALA A 1089 -1.46 24.44 28.14
N GLN A 1090 -1.55 23.59 29.17
CA GLN A 1090 -0.53 22.58 29.51
C GLN A 1090 -0.18 21.62 28.34
N LEU A 1091 -1.18 21.22 27.54
CA LEU A 1091 -1.00 20.28 26.42
C LEU A 1091 -0.57 20.94 25.11
N LEU A 1092 -0.56 22.28 25.00
CA LEU A 1092 -0.40 22.96 23.71
C LEU A 1092 0.99 22.79 23.09
N ILE A 1093 2.03 22.61 23.92
CA ILE A 1093 3.38 22.30 23.43
C ILE A 1093 3.45 20.88 22.85
N ASP A 1094 2.74 19.92 23.45
CA ASP A 1094 2.65 18.55 22.96
C ASP A 1094 1.82 18.46 21.68
N GLU A 1095 0.73 19.23 21.56
CA GLU A 1095 0.00 19.37 20.30
C GLU A 1095 0.85 19.99 19.18
N ALA A 1096 1.73 20.96 19.50
CA ALA A 1096 2.63 21.56 18.52
C ALA A 1096 3.66 20.54 18.04
N VAL A 1097 4.35 19.86 18.96
CA VAL A 1097 5.36 18.82 18.66
C VAL A 1097 4.74 17.63 17.94
N ALA A 1098 3.60 17.11 18.39
CA ALA A 1098 2.91 15.99 17.73
C ALA A 1098 2.45 16.35 16.31
N ARG A 1099 2.06 17.60 16.06
CA ARG A 1099 1.71 18.10 14.72
C ARG A 1099 2.94 18.28 13.83
N MET A 1100 4.11 18.59 14.39
CA MET A 1100 5.38 18.59 13.68
C MET A 1100 5.81 17.15 13.33
N GLU A 1101 5.80 16.21 14.28
CA GLU A 1101 6.08 14.78 14.02
C GLU A 1101 5.12 14.18 12.97
N ALA A 1102 3.81 14.47 13.08
CA ALA A 1102 2.80 13.97 12.13
C ALA A 1102 2.95 14.56 10.72
N LYS A 1103 3.62 15.70 10.60
CA LYS A 1103 4.03 16.31 9.32
C LYS A 1103 5.49 16.03 8.97
N ASP A 1104 6.14 15.07 9.64
CA ASP A 1104 7.50 14.65 9.35
C ASP A 1104 8.52 15.82 9.45
N ILE A 1105 8.45 16.56 10.56
CA ILE A 1105 9.37 17.65 10.91
C ILE A 1105 9.91 17.40 12.32
N PHE A 1106 11.16 16.93 12.43
CA PHE A 1106 11.84 16.74 13.70
C PHE A 1106 12.79 17.91 13.96
N HIS A 1107 12.35 18.86 14.79
CA HIS A 1107 13.06 20.12 15.07
C HIS A 1107 14.46 19.87 15.66
N ASN A 1108 15.47 20.56 15.11
CA ASN A 1108 16.88 20.42 15.46
C ASN A 1108 17.26 21.18 16.76
N ASP A 1109 16.56 22.29 17.05
CA ASP A 1109 16.71 23.13 18.25
C ASP A 1109 15.34 23.43 18.91
N PRO A 1110 14.63 22.45 19.48
CA PRO A 1110 13.32 22.69 20.09
C PRO A 1110 13.46 23.35 21.47
N GLN A 1111 13.52 24.69 21.51
CA GLN A 1111 13.58 25.49 22.74
C GLN A 1111 12.58 26.65 22.71
N LEU A 1112 12.15 27.16 23.88
CA LEU A 1112 11.00 28.07 24.02
C LEU A 1112 10.99 29.27 23.05
N LYS A 1113 12.14 29.92 22.80
CA LYS A 1113 12.27 31.06 21.87
C LYS A 1113 11.83 30.75 20.42
N ASN A 1114 11.84 29.48 20.03
CA ASN A 1114 11.46 29.03 18.69
C ASN A 1114 9.94 28.72 18.59
N PHE A 1115 9.16 29.09 19.62
CA PHE A 1115 7.72 28.86 19.72
C PHE A 1115 6.99 30.10 20.27
N MET A 1116 5.79 30.38 19.77
CA MET A 1116 4.93 31.48 20.19
C MET A 1116 3.54 31.00 20.66
N TYR A 1117 2.98 31.61 21.70
CA TYR A 1117 1.61 31.37 22.15
C TYR A 1117 0.63 32.42 21.58
N SER A 1118 -0.39 31.94 20.86
CA SER A 1118 -1.56 32.71 20.46
C SER A 1118 -2.65 32.58 21.51
N LYS A 1119 -2.91 33.65 22.27
CA LYS A 1119 -4.08 33.73 23.18
C LYS A 1119 -5.40 33.75 22.41
N LYS A 1120 -5.38 34.24 21.16
CA LYS A 1120 -6.53 34.35 20.25
C LYS A 1120 -7.02 32.97 19.79
N ASP A 1121 -6.08 32.08 19.46
CA ASP A 1121 -6.38 30.73 18.97
C ASP A 1121 -6.24 29.65 20.07
N ASN A 1122 -5.88 30.07 21.30
CA ASN A 1122 -5.41 29.24 22.42
C ASN A 1122 -4.45 28.12 21.99
N LYS A 1123 -3.32 28.50 21.36
CA LYS A 1123 -2.46 27.55 20.64
C LYS A 1123 -0.99 27.96 20.67
N VAL A 1124 -0.10 26.96 20.68
CA VAL A 1124 1.34 27.17 20.47
C VAL A 1124 1.70 26.93 19.00
N TYR A 1125 2.57 27.79 18.47
CA TYR A 1125 3.03 27.83 17.09
C TYR A 1125 4.56 27.77 17.03
N PRO A 1126 5.18 26.81 16.31
CA PRO A 1126 6.63 26.81 16.05
C PRO A 1126 6.99 27.86 14.98
N VAL A 1127 8.05 28.64 15.20
CA VAL A 1127 8.36 29.83 14.37
C VAL A 1127 9.77 29.88 13.77
N ASP A 1128 10.73 29.07 14.23
CA ASP A 1128 12.07 29.01 13.63
C ASP A 1128 12.48 27.55 13.34
N MET A 1129 11.71 26.90 12.46
CA MET A 1129 11.70 25.45 12.25
C MET A 1129 12.88 24.91 11.42
N ASP A 1130 14.12 25.07 11.89
CA ASP A 1130 15.17 24.15 11.43
C ASP A 1130 14.92 22.73 11.98
N GLY A 1131 14.85 21.75 11.10
CA GLY A 1131 14.35 20.42 11.41
C GLY A 1131 14.45 19.47 10.23
N LEU A 1132 14.43 18.16 10.52
CA LEU A 1132 14.77 17.12 9.56
C LEU A 1132 13.64 16.10 9.36
N PRO A 1133 13.57 15.45 8.18
CA PRO A 1133 12.69 14.31 7.94
C PRO A 1133 12.97 13.11 8.84
N GLY A 1134 11.94 12.29 9.05
CA GLY A 1134 11.95 11.10 9.89
C GLY A 1134 12.85 9.96 9.39
N GLU A 1135 13.21 9.94 8.10
CA GLU A 1135 14.21 9.00 7.56
C GLU A 1135 15.59 9.19 8.21
N PHE A 1136 15.90 10.39 8.71
CA PHE A 1136 17.13 10.70 9.44
C PHE A 1136 17.02 10.43 10.95
N MET A 1137 15.84 10.10 11.47
CA MET A 1137 15.59 9.79 12.90
C MET A 1137 15.98 8.36 13.27
N VAL A 1138 17.17 7.93 12.84
CA VAL A 1138 17.78 6.66 13.25
C VAL A 1138 17.93 6.60 14.79
N PRO A 1139 17.97 5.41 15.43
CA PRO A 1139 17.81 5.30 16.89
C PRO A 1139 18.79 6.12 17.75
N VAL A 1140 20.00 6.42 17.26
CA VAL A 1140 20.95 7.32 17.95
C VAL A 1140 20.46 8.77 17.92
N VAL A 1141 20.03 9.24 16.74
CA VAL A 1141 19.47 10.59 16.54
C VAL A 1141 18.17 10.76 17.33
N LYS A 1142 17.27 9.78 17.27
CA LYS A 1142 15.96 9.86 17.92
C LYS A 1142 16.08 10.06 19.44
N ARG A 1143 17.08 9.46 20.09
CA ARG A 1143 17.38 9.69 21.52
C ARG A 1143 17.83 11.12 21.83
N VAL A 1144 18.59 11.76 20.92
CA VAL A 1144 19.01 13.17 21.08
C VAL A 1144 17.79 14.09 20.97
N TYR A 1145 16.97 13.89 19.93
CA TYR A 1145 15.71 14.62 19.73
C TYR A 1145 14.76 14.45 20.94
N ASP A 1146 14.53 13.22 21.40
CA ASP A 1146 13.63 12.95 22.54
C ASP A 1146 14.09 13.62 23.84
N ARG A 1147 15.41 13.74 24.05
CA ARG A 1147 15.96 14.51 25.17
C ARG A 1147 15.64 16.00 25.04
N GLN A 1148 15.88 16.60 23.87
CA GLN A 1148 15.61 18.02 23.63
C GLN A 1148 14.11 18.35 23.74
N ILE A 1149 13.22 17.46 23.28
CA ILE A 1149 11.77 17.59 23.49
C ILE A 1149 11.39 17.45 24.98
N GLY A 1150 12.09 16.60 25.74
CA GLY A 1150 11.96 16.54 27.20
C GLY A 1150 12.37 17.85 27.90
N GLU A 1151 13.47 18.45 27.47
CA GLU A 1151 13.95 19.76 27.93
C GLU A 1151 12.95 20.89 27.60
N LEU A 1152 12.37 20.89 26.39
CA LEU A 1152 11.30 21.81 25.98
C LEU A 1152 10.05 21.70 26.86
N ARG A 1153 9.57 20.47 27.11
CA ARG A 1153 8.40 20.19 27.96
C ARG A 1153 8.62 20.67 29.39
N ALA A 1154 9.81 20.44 29.95
CA ALA A 1154 10.17 20.90 31.28
C ALA A 1154 10.15 22.43 31.38
N ALA A 1155 10.77 23.12 30.41
CA ALA A 1155 10.78 24.59 30.36
C ALA A 1155 9.37 25.18 30.16
N PHE A 1156 8.55 24.60 29.29
CA PHE A 1156 7.16 25.05 29.07
C PHE A 1156 6.29 24.87 30.31
N SER A 1157 6.50 23.79 31.07
CA SER A 1157 5.74 23.50 32.30
C SER A 1157 5.93 24.58 33.39
N GLU A 1158 7.03 25.34 33.38
CA GLU A 1158 7.23 26.46 34.31
C GLU A 1158 6.35 27.68 34.00
N LEU A 1159 5.84 27.79 32.77
CA LEU A 1159 4.96 28.89 32.34
C LEU A 1159 3.50 28.67 32.77
N ILE A 1160 3.11 27.43 33.11
CA ILE A 1160 1.74 27.05 33.46
C ILE A 1160 1.42 27.45 34.91
N ALA A 1161 0.28 28.11 35.11
CA ALA A 1161 -0.26 28.39 36.43
C ALA A 1161 -0.70 27.11 37.15
N ARG A 1162 -0.55 27.06 38.47
CA ARG A 1162 -1.12 25.97 39.27
C ARG A 1162 -2.64 26.15 39.36
N GLU A 1163 -3.36 25.05 39.30
CA GLU A 1163 -4.76 25.01 39.73
C GLU A 1163 -4.87 25.40 41.22
N ALA A 1164 -6.02 25.96 41.59
CA ALA A 1164 -6.26 26.63 42.88
C ALA A 1164 -7.22 25.83 43.78
#